data_AF-M5ET58-F1
#
_entry.id   AF-M5ET58-F1
#
_cell.length_a   1.000
_cell.length_b   1.000
_cell.length_c   1.000
_cell.angle_alpha   90.00
_cell.angle_beta   90.00
_cell.angle_gamma   90.00
#
_symmetry.space_group_name_H-M   'P 1'
#
loop_
_entity.id
_entity.type
_entity.pdbx_description
1 polymer ?
#
loop_
_entity_poly.entity_id
_entity_poly.type
_entity_poly.pdbx_seq_one_letter_code
_entity_poly.pdbx_strand_id
1 'polypeptide(L)'
;MVHNVSLSSRKALHNVHLPYMVQRPKPTGYNVALKNAAEGYDKARRMVAWLYDIADYESSVPQTFSLQQKTDKYTWELSDEFPPHLAIVPSDQAVSAPSIFSPVRLAQTLLIMSSLWYDDHTELAPGPEQNTMQKLTEWNQERHRDQGWIVKDMFNAPNIGLRNDWFTDEVFAQQFFTGPNPTTITLANDTWVSAFTDEAKAQNNAKMLALFGSAPPNSFYVQDFSDFRARMGAKPDEELFNDSDGAMRYGCAAVALFYLTSAGKLHPLAIIPDYKGSMAASVTIFNKRTDPLDMTVNQANDWPWRYAKTCVLSSDWALHEMIIHLNNTHLVEEAVIVAAQRKLSPSHIVFRLLEPHWVVTLSLNALARSVLIPEVIVPIAGFSAPHIFQFIRGSFTNFDWKSLYVPADLESRGFPIDQLNSPKFHNYAYARDINDMWTTLKKFVSSVLQDAQYYPDDASVAADTQIQAWCDEMRSGMGAGMTNFPESITTVDDLVDMVTMCIHIAAPQHTAVNYLQQYYQTFVPNKPSALFSPLPKSIAQLQKYTESDLMAALPLNAKRQWLLMAQIPYLLSMQVQEDENIVTYAANASTDKDPIIASAGRQLAADLKKLAAVFLANSSQLDDQNTPYDVLAPEQLANAIVI
;
A
#
# COMPACT_ATOMS: atom_id res chain seq x y z
N MET A 1 43.08 -22.03 -16.24
CA MET A 1 41.96 -22.49 -15.41
C MET A 1 41.67 -21.41 -14.39
N VAL A 2 40.78 -20.48 -14.72
CA VAL A 2 40.28 -19.48 -13.78
C VAL A 2 38.93 -20.02 -13.32
N HIS A 3 38.80 -20.28 -12.02
CA HIS A 3 37.57 -20.83 -11.46
C HIS A 3 36.43 -19.82 -11.63
N ASN A 4 35.44 -20.17 -12.43
CA ASN A 4 34.09 -19.62 -12.33
C ASN A 4 33.55 -19.99 -10.94
N VAL A 5 33.64 -19.06 -10.00
CA VAL A 5 32.88 -19.18 -8.75
C VAL A 5 31.44 -18.81 -9.09
N SER A 6 30.62 -19.84 -9.30
CA SER A 6 29.17 -19.69 -9.29
C SER A 6 28.76 -19.26 -7.88
N LEU A 7 28.43 -17.98 -7.70
CA LEU A 7 27.90 -17.39 -6.46
C LEU A 7 26.38 -17.64 -6.29
N SER A 8 25.85 -18.68 -6.95
CA SER A 8 24.43 -19.05 -6.92
C SER A 8 23.93 -19.56 -5.56
N SER A 9 24.77 -19.60 -4.52
CA SER A 9 24.36 -19.99 -3.17
C SER A 9 24.53 -18.83 -2.19
N ARG A 10 23.43 -18.46 -1.51
CA ARG A 10 23.41 -17.45 -0.42
C ARG A 10 24.52 -17.67 0.62
N LYS A 11 24.94 -18.92 0.84
CA LYS A 11 26.03 -19.29 1.77
C LYS A 11 27.43 -18.78 1.37
N ALA A 12 27.71 -18.58 0.08
CA ALA A 12 29.04 -18.14 -0.38
C ALA A 12 29.32 -16.65 -0.09
N LEU A 13 28.27 -15.86 0.16
CA LEU A 13 28.36 -14.41 0.35
C LEU A 13 28.62 -13.99 1.80
N HIS A 14 28.47 -14.89 2.77
CA HIS A 14 28.75 -14.64 4.20
C HIS A 14 30.20 -14.19 4.47
N ASN A 15 31.14 -14.45 3.55
CA ASN A 15 32.56 -14.17 3.70
C ASN A 15 33.05 -12.92 2.92
N VAL A 16 32.17 -12.19 2.24
CA VAL A 16 32.55 -10.98 1.50
C VAL A 16 32.49 -9.78 2.43
N HIS A 17 33.59 -9.45 3.10
CA HIS A 17 33.70 -8.23 3.91
C HIS A 17 33.67 -6.96 3.03
N LEU A 18 32.48 -6.40 2.81
CA LEU A 18 32.37 -4.98 2.45
C LEU A 18 32.69 -4.15 3.71
N PRO A 19 33.55 -3.12 3.63
CA PRO A 19 33.97 -2.30 4.78
C PRO A 19 32.82 -1.52 5.47
N TYR A 20 31.60 -1.58 4.92
CA TYR A 20 30.39 -0.98 5.48
C TYR A 20 29.52 -1.97 6.29
N MET A 21 29.89 -3.25 6.35
CA MET A 21 29.19 -4.27 7.15
C MET A 21 29.65 -4.18 8.61
N VAL A 22 29.16 -3.16 9.31
CA VAL A 22 29.39 -2.98 10.74
C VAL A 22 28.72 -4.14 11.48
N GLN A 23 29.49 -4.93 12.24
CA GLN A 23 28.93 -5.79 13.29
C GLN A 23 28.16 -4.86 14.25
N ARG A 24 26.84 -4.85 14.13
CA ARG A 24 26.01 -4.01 14.99
C ARG A 24 26.03 -4.61 16.40
N PRO A 25 26.24 -3.80 17.45
CA PRO A 25 26.13 -4.30 18.80
C PRO A 25 24.72 -4.85 19.02
N LYS A 26 24.64 -5.94 19.80
CA LYS A 26 23.38 -6.60 20.15
C LYS A 26 22.38 -5.57 20.69
N PRO A 27 21.14 -5.50 20.14
CA PRO A 27 20.16 -4.57 20.66
C PRO A 27 19.81 -4.96 22.11
N THR A 28 19.91 -3.99 23.02
CA THR A 28 19.62 -4.18 24.44
C THR A 28 18.12 -4.12 24.78
N GLY A 29 17.27 -3.79 23.80
CA GLY A 29 15.83 -3.72 23.94
C GLY A 29 15.08 -3.54 22.62
N TYR A 30 13.75 -3.65 22.65
CA TYR A 30 12.88 -3.67 21.48
C TYR A 30 12.98 -2.41 20.60
N ASN A 31 12.95 -1.20 21.20
CA ASN A 31 13.10 0.06 20.47
C ASN A 31 14.45 0.18 19.75
N VAL A 32 15.52 -0.31 20.39
CA VAL A 32 16.87 -0.31 19.80
C VAL A 32 16.92 -1.27 18.61
N ALA A 33 16.25 -2.42 18.69
CA ALA A 33 16.17 -3.36 17.57
C ALA A 33 15.42 -2.76 16.37
N LEU A 34 14.24 -2.16 16.59
CA LEU A 34 13.48 -1.47 15.53
C LEU A 34 14.31 -0.38 14.87
N LYS A 35 14.95 0.49 15.67
CA LYS A 35 15.80 1.57 15.16
C LYS A 35 16.99 1.05 14.37
N ASN A 36 17.70 0.06 14.90
CA ASN A 36 18.85 -0.55 14.21
C ASN A 36 18.45 -1.15 12.87
N ALA A 37 17.31 -1.84 12.80
CA ALA A 37 16.87 -2.48 11.59
C ALA A 37 16.41 -1.44 10.53
N ALA A 38 15.68 -0.39 10.94
CA ALA A 38 15.31 0.73 10.07
C ALA A 38 16.55 1.49 9.54
N GLU A 39 17.52 1.81 10.41
CA GLU A 39 18.79 2.41 9.98
C GLU A 39 19.61 1.50 9.05
N GLY A 40 19.42 0.18 9.13
CA GLY A 40 20.01 -0.80 8.22
C GLY A 40 19.45 -0.66 6.82
N TYR A 41 18.11 -0.66 6.73
CA TYR A 41 17.42 -0.49 5.48
C TYR A 41 17.70 0.88 4.84
N ASP A 42 17.68 1.96 5.61
CA ASP A 42 17.95 3.30 5.09
C ASP A 42 19.40 3.46 4.59
N LYS A 43 20.38 2.75 5.19
CA LYS A 43 21.74 2.66 4.62
C LYS A 43 21.75 1.88 3.30
N ALA A 44 21.02 0.77 3.21
CA ALA A 44 20.87 0.01 1.98
C ALA A 44 20.23 0.86 0.88
N ARG A 45 19.13 1.55 1.20
CA ARG A 45 18.43 2.52 0.34
C ARG A 45 19.35 3.57 -0.24
N ARG A 46 20.10 4.29 0.61
CA ARG A 46 21.08 5.28 0.15
C ARG A 46 22.14 4.68 -0.77
N MET A 47 22.59 3.45 -0.51
CA MET A 47 23.58 2.79 -1.35
C MET A 47 23.00 2.42 -2.73
N VAL A 48 21.76 1.92 -2.80
CA VAL A 48 21.10 1.64 -4.08
C VAL A 48 20.84 2.92 -4.86
N ALA A 49 20.32 3.97 -4.20
CA ALA A 49 20.11 5.27 -4.82
C ALA A 49 21.40 5.83 -5.43
N TRP A 50 22.52 5.77 -4.70
CA TRP A 50 23.82 6.21 -5.22
C TRP A 50 24.30 5.40 -6.44
N LEU A 51 24.01 4.10 -6.47
CA LEU A 51 24.34 3.26 -7.62
C LEU A 51 23.48 3.60 -8.84
N TYR A 52 22.21 3.93 -8.63
CA TYR A 52 21.30 4.39 -9.70
C TYR A 52 21.66 5.79 -10.23
N ASP A 53 22.15 6.66 -9.35
CA ASP A 53 22.70 7.97 -9.70
C ASP A 53 23.93 7.82 -10.61
N ILE A 54 24.92 7.00 -10.22
CA ILE A 54 26.11 6.74 -11.04
C ILE A 54 25.77 6.02 -12.35
N ALA A 55 24.77 5.14 -12.33
CA ALA A 55 24.30 4.47 -13.52
C ALA A 55 23.45 5.37 -14.42
N ASP A 56 23.25 6.65 -14.08
CA ASP A 56 22.42 7.64 -14.77
C ASP A 56 20.95 7.20 -15.01
N TYR A 57 20.41 6.33 -14.17
CA TYR A 57 18.97 6.02 -14.17
C TYR A 57 18.19 7.08 -13.40
N GLU A 58 18.74 7.56 -12.28
CA GLU A 58 18.14 8.57 -11.40
C GLU A 58 19.22 9.58 -10.98
N SER A 59 19.77 10.29 -11.96
CA SER A 59 20.96 11.13 -11.73
C SER A 59 20.63 12.44 -10.99
N SER A 60 21.41 12.74 -9.97
CA SER A 60 21.47 14.01 -9.26
C SER A 60 21.99 15.16 -10.14
N VAL A 61 22.72 14.83 -11.22
CA VAL A 61 23.19 15.79 -12.22
C VAL A 61 22.39 15.59 -13.51
N PRO A 62 21.72 16.63 -14.03
CA PRO A 62 20.91 16.50 -15.25
C PRO A 62 21.72 15.92 -16.42
N GLN A 63 21.30 14.75 -16.88
CA GLN A 63 21.88 14.10 -18.06
C GLN A 63 20.98 14.33 -19.28
N THR A 64 21.60 14.46 -20.46
CA THR A 64 20.86 14.56 -21.72
C THR A 64 21.07 13.28 -22.53
N PHE A 65 19.99 12.53 -22.73
CA PHE A 65 19.98 11.34 -23.58
C PHE A 65 19.03 11.55 -24.76
N SER A 66 19.41 11.06 -25.93
CA SER A 66 18.47 10.89 -27.04
C SER A 66 17.45 9.79 -26.70
N LEU A 67 16.30 9.80 -27.38
CA LEU A 67 15.30 8.74 -27.20
C LEU A 67 15.91 7.35 -27.46
N GLN A 68 16.74 7.20 -28.50
CA GLN A 68 17.40 5.92 -28.79
C GLN A 68 18.32 5.49 -27.63
N GLN A 69 19.11 6.41 -27.07
CA GLN A 69 19.97 6.08 -25.93
C GLN A 69 19.15 5.65 -24.71
N LYS A 70 18.00 6.29 -24.47
CA LYS A 70 17.08 5.83 -23.41
C LYS A 70 16.51 4.45 -23.72
N THR A 71 16.06 4.19 -24.95
CA THR A 71 15.55 2.87 -25.35
C THR A 71 16.57 1.75 -25.16
N ASP A 72 17.85 2.02 -25.44
CA ASP A 72 18.93 1.04 -25.26
C ASP A 72 19.29 0.84 -23.77
N LYS A 73 19.13 1.89 -22.95
CA LYS A 73 19.47 1.90 -21.54
C LYS A 73 18.37 1.30 -20.66
N TYR A 74 17.13 1.74 -20.82
CA TYR A 74 15.98 1.30 -20.04
C TYR A 74 15.44 0.02 -20.67
N THR A 75 15.87 -1.15 -20.19
CA THR A 75 15.42 -2.45 -20.70
C THR A 75 14.50 -3.15 -19.69
N TRP A 76 13.62 -4.02 -20.17
CA TRP A 76 12.68 -4.75 -19.32
C TRP A 76 13.28 -6.05 -18.81
N GLU A 77 13.12 -6.31 -17.50
CA GLU A 77 13.34 -7.61 -16.89
C GLU A 77 12.01 -8.35 -16.79
N LEU A 78 11.95 -9.58 -17.32
CA LEU A 78 10.78 -10.46 -17.25
C LEU A 78 11.11 -11.62 -16.31
N SER A 79 10.28 -11.84 -15.30
CA SER A 79 10.51 -12.89 -14.29
C SER A 79 9.23 -13.63 -13.91
N ASP A 80 9.38 -14.80 -13.31
CA ASP A 80 8.25 -15.57 -12.78
C ASP A 80 7.77 -15.07 -11.40
N GLU A 81 8.58 -14.27 -10.70
CA GLU A 81 8.29 -13.77 -9.35
C GLU A 81 7.66 -12.38 -9.39
N PHE A 82 8.24 -11.43 -10.13
CA PHE A 82 7.80 -10.04 -10.21
C PHE A 82 7.24 -9.68 -11.60
N PRO A 83 6.28 -8.74 -11.66
CA PRO A 83 5.88 -8.11 -12.92
C PRO A 83 7.05 -7.48 -13.69
N PRO A 84 6.90 -7.19 -14.99
CA PRO A 84 7.93 -6.52 -15.77
C PRO A 84 8.39 -5.21 -15.13
N HIS A 85 9.69 -5.02 -15.04
CA HIS A 85 10.32 -3.88 -14.35
C HIS A 85 11.66 -3.52 -14.99
N LEU A 86 12.37 -2.50 -14.47
CA LEU A 86 13.67 -2.10 -15.03
C LEU A 86 14.72 -3.21 -14.82
N ALA A 87 15.32 -3.68 -15.91
CA ALA A 87 16.48 -4.55 -15.87
C ALA A 87 17.72 -3.78 -15.44
N ILE A 88 18.30 -4.22 -14.31
CA ILE A 88 19.47 -3.57 -13.74
C ILE A 88 20.75 -4.03 -14.47
N VAL A 89 20.76 -5.21 -15.10
CA VAL A 89 21.90 -5.73 -15.87
C VAL A 89 21.42 -6.24 -17.23
N PRO A 90 21.75 -5.57 -18.34
CA PRO A 90 21.52 -6.13 -19.67
C PRO A 90 22.25 -7.47 -19.80
N SER A 91 21.55 -8.52 -20.24
CA SER A 91 22.05 -9.90 -20.28
C SER A 91 23.29 -10.10 -21.16
N ASP A 92 23.56 -9.17 -22.08
CA ASP A 92 24.70 -9.13 -22.99
C ASP A 92 25.92 -8.36 -22.46
N GLN A 93 25.78 -7.61 -21.33
CA GLN A 93 26.82 -6.76 -20.76
C GLN A 93 27.37 -7.23 -19.41
N ALA A 94 27.26 -8.52 -19.10
CA ALA A 94 27.93 -9.14 -17.95
C ALA A 94 29.47 -9.19 -18.16
N VAL A 95 30.15 -8.03 -18.04
CA VAL A 95 31.61 -7.93 -18.15
C VAL A 95 32.32 -8.49 -16.90
N SER A 96 33.45 -9.17 -17.11
CA SER A 96 34.40 -9.48 -16.03
C SER A 96 35.15 -8.21 -15.60
N ALA A 97 35.23 -7.96 -14.29
CA ALA A 97 35.67 -6.68 -13.74
C ALA A 97 37.15 -6.34 -14.02
N PRO A 98 37.41 -5.05 -14.34
CA PRO A 98 37.98 -4.18 -13.31
C PRO A 98 37.20 -2.87 -13.05
N SER A 99 36.07 -2.61 -13.73
CA SER A 99 35.28 -1.40 -13.50
C SER A 99 34.54 -1.43 -12.16
N ILE A 100 34.73 -0.39 -11.34
CA ILE A 100 34.14 -0.24 -9.99
C ILE A 100 32.64 0.07 -10.03
N PHE A 101 32.12 0.54 -11.16
CA PHE A 101 30.74 1.05 -11.31
C PHE A 101 29.90 0.26 -12.34
N SER A 102 30.21 -1.03 -12.55
CA SER A 102 29.43 -1.87 -13.47
C SER A 102 28.05 -2.24 -12.90
N PRO A 103 26.99 -2.33 -13.72
CA PRO A 103 25.68 -2.82 -13.30
C PRO A 103 25.71 -4.21 -12.63
N VAL A 104 26.68 -5.05 -13.00
CA VAL A 104 26.94 -6.34 -12.33
C VAL A 104 27.28 -6.16 -10.84
N ARG A 105 28.03 -5.11 -10.48
CA ARG A 105 28.35 -4.81 -9.08
C ARG A 105 27.13 -4.31 -8.31
N LEU A 106 26.22 -3.58 -8.96
CA LEU A 106 24.95 -3.19 -8.36
C LEU A 106 24.09 -4.44 -8.06
N ALA A 107 23.97 -5.36 -9.01
CA ALA A 107 23.30 -6.64 -8.77
C ALA A 107 23.95 -7.46 -7.65
N GLN A 108 25.29 -7.56 -7.63
CA GLN A 108 26.03 -8.21 -6.53
C GLN A 108 25.81 -7.52 -5.18
N THR A 109 25.73 -6.19 -5.17
CA THR A 109 25.50 -5.40 -3.95
C THR A 109 24.09 -5.63 -3.40
N LEU A 110 23.07 -5.66 -4.27
CA LEU A 110 21.69 -6.02 -3.90
C LEU A 110 21.64 -7.44 -3.31
N LEU A 111 22.32 -8.41 -3.93
CA LEU A 111 22.43 -9.78 -3.40
C LEU A 111 23.12 -9.84 -2.03
N ILE A 112 24.21 -9.11 -1.83
CA ILE A 112 24.89 -9.04 -0.52
C ILE A 112 23.99 -8.39 0.52
N MET A 113 23.22 -7.35 0.17
CA MET A 113 22.29 -6.71 1.10
C MET A 113 21.15 -7.62 1.55
N SER A 114 20.66 -8.52 0.69
CA SER A 114 19.70 -9.55 1.13
C SER A 114 20.28 -10.46 2.22
N SER A 115 21.58 -10.76 2.16
CA SER A 115 22.29 -11.57 3.18
C SER A 115 22.65 -10.81 4.45
N LEU A 116 22.48 -9.48 4.48
CA LEU A 116 22.74 -8.63 5.64
C LEU A 116 21.57 -8.54 6.61
N TRP A 117 20.38 -9.01 6.22
CA TRP A 117 19.25 -9.11 7.12
C TRP A 117 19.49 -10.27 8.09
N TYR A 118 19.66 -9.91 9.35
CA TYR A 118 20.15 -10.74 10.43
C TYR A 118 19.27 -11.99 10.67
N ASP A 119 19.85 -13.18 10.44
CA ASP A 119 19.21 -14.50 10.57
C ASP A 119 19.64 -15.28 11.82
N ASP A 120 20.24 -14.62 12.82
CA ASP A 120 20.51 -15.31 14.08
C ASP A 120 19.26 -15.29 14.96
N HIS A 121 18.42 -16.31 14.76
CA HIS A 121 17.18 -16.57 15.53
C HIS A 121 17.40 -16.65 17.05
N THR A 122 18.65 -16.72 17.52
CA THR A 122 19.00 -16.86 18.94
C THR A 122 19.26 -15.53 19.66
N GLU A 123 19.33 -14.40 18.94
CA GLU A 123 19.84 -13.12 19.48
C GLU A 123 18.90 -11.90 19.31
N LEU A 124 17.63 -12.12 18.90
CA LEU A 124 16.64 -11.05 18.72
C LEU A 124 16.28 -10.35 20.05
N ALA A 125 16.05 -9.03 19.99
CA ALA A 125 15.54 -8.27 21.13
C ALA A 125 14.23 -8.87 21.67
N PRO A 126 13.95 -8.77 22.98
CA PRO A 126 12.72 -9.31 23.53
C PRO A 126 11.51 -8.62 22.90
N GLY A 127 10.69 -9.38 22.16
CA GLY A 127 9.30 -9.01 21.87
C GLY A 127 8.45 -9.01 23.14
N PRO A 128 7.16 -8.67 23.08
CA PRO A 128 6.34 -8.67 24.28
C PRO A 128 6.25 -10.08 24.86
N GLU A 129 6.49 -10.22 26.16
CA GLU A 129 6.33 -11.47 26.92
C GLU A 129 4.99 -11.51 27.67
N GLN A 130 4.06 -10.64 27.25
CA GLN A 130 2.79 -10.42 27.93
C GLN A 130 1.77 -11.50 27.58
N ASN A 131 0.99 -11.88 28.59
CA ASN A 131 0.01 -12.96 28.48
C ASN A 131 -1.45 -12.47 28.46
N THR A 132 -1.68 -11.16 28.53
CA THR A 132 -3.01 -10.55 28.38
C THR A 132 -2.94 -9.35 27.44
N MET A 133 -4.06 -9.03 26.79
CA MET A 133 -4.21 -7.88 25.91
C MET A 133 -4.03 -6.57 26.67
N GLN A 134 -4.51 -6.50 27.92
CA GLN A 134 -4.27 -5.34 28.78
C GLN A 134 -2.77 -5.09 28.99
N LYS A 135 -2.00 -6.13 29.31
CA LYS A 135 -0.55 -5.99 29.49
C LYS A 135 0.16 -5.64 28.19
N LEU A 136 -0.31 -6.13 27.03
CA LEU A 136 0.21 -5.69 25.73
C LEU A 136 0.00 -4.19 25.49
N THR A 137 -1.18 -3.67 25.84
CA THR A 137 -1.46 -2.23 25.73
C THR A 137 -0.63 -1.42 26.72
N GLU A 138 -0.48 -1.87 27.97
CA GLU A 138 0.36 -1.23 28.99
C GLU A 138 1.83 -1.20 28.55
N TRP A 139 2.34 -2.32 28.03
CA TRP A 139 3.68 -2.40 27.46
C TRP A 139 3.90 -1.43 26.29
N ASN A 140 2.91 -1.32 25.39
CA ASN A 140 2.95 -0.33 24.31
C ASN A 140 2.98 1.11 24.86
N GLN A 141 2.18 1.42 25.89
CA GLN A 141 2.15 2.74 26.53
C GLN A 141 3.47 3.08 27.25
N GLU A 142 4.06 2.15 28.01
CA GLU A 142 5.37 2.31 28.65
C GLU A 142 6.45 2.65 27.64
N ARG A 143 6.49 1.91 26.53
CA ARG A 143 7.45 2.11 25.44
C ARG A 143 7.42 3.52 24.85
N HIS A 144 6.26 4.16 24.77
CA HIS A 144 6.11 5.54 24.29
C HIS A 144 6.41 6.59 25.37
N ARG A 145 6.24 6.27 26.67
CA ARG A 145 6.57 7.19 27.78
C ARG A 145 8.07 7.36 27.96
N ASP A 146 8.84 6.28 27.81
CA ASP A 146 10.27 6.24 28.10
C ASP A 146 11.15 6.96 27.05
N GLN A 147 10.58 7.47 25.95
CA GLN A 147 11.35 8.07 24.84
C GLN A 147 11.40 9.62 24.85
N GLY A 148 10.81 10.28 25.86
CA GLY A 148 10.88 11.73 26.05
C GLY A 148 10.04 12.55 25.05
N TRP A 149 9.61 13.75 25.46
CA TRP A 149 8.64 14.57 24.70
C TRP A 149 9.28 15.53 23.67
N ILE A 150 10.62 15.59 23.61
CA ILE A 150 11.35 16.75 23.04
C ILE A 150 11.61 16.60 21.53
N VAL A 151 11.62 15.38 20.96
CA VAL A 151 11.74 15.15 19.51
C VAL A 151 10.78 14.03 19.13
N LYS A 152 9.68 14.35 18.44
CA LYS A 152 8.83 13.31 17.84
C LYS A 152 9.51 12.82 16.57
N ASP A 153 9.97 11.58 16.55
CA ASP A 153 10.39 10.86 15.34
C ASP A 153 9.44 9.68 15.12
N MET A 154 9.55 8.96 13.99
CA MET A 154 8.67 7.84 13.72
C MET A 154 8.62 6.81 14.87
N PHE A 155 9.74 6.59 15.59
CA PHE A 155 9.92 5.56 16.62
C PHE A 155 9.18 5.84 17.93
N ASN A 156 8.86 7.10 18.20
CA ASN A 156 8.07 7.54 19.35
C ASN A 156 6.74 8.22 19.00
N ALA A 157 6.41 8.31 17.71
CA ALA A 157 5.14 8.83 17.24
C ALA A 157 3.98 7.96 17.77
N PRO A 158 2.84 8.57 18.14
CA PRO A 158 1.72 7.84 18.70
C PRO A 158 1.20 6.79 17.70
N ASN A 159 0.69 5.68 18.23
CA ASN A 159 0.00 4.66 17.44
C ASN A 159 -1.37 4.35 18.03
N ILE A 160 -2.19 3.61 17.29
CA ILE A 160 -3.56 3.29 17.67
C ILE A 160 -3.65 2.56 19.02
N GLY A 161 -2.63 1.77 19.38
CA GLY A 161 -2.56 1.03 20.64
C GLY A 161 -2.39 1.92 21.89
N LEU A 162 -2.20 3.23 21.72
CA LEU A 162 -2.25 4.19 22.83
C LEU A 162 -3.67 4.61 23.20
N ARG A 163 -4.65 4.32 22.36
CA ARG A 163 -6.05 4.56 22.67
C ARG A 163 -6.57 3.46 23.59
N ASN A 164 -7.52 3.78 24.46
CA ASN A 164 -8.19 2.79 25.30
C ASN A 164 -9.31 2.04 24.57
N ASP A 165 -9.73 2.52 23.41
CA ASP A 165 -10.89 2.07 22.62
C ASP A 165 -10.51 1.50 21.24
N TRP A 166 -9.22 1.24 20.97
CA TRP A 166 -8.72 0.79 19.66
C TRP A 166 -9.43 -0.46 19.11
N PHE A 167 -9.93 -1.31 20.00
CA PHE A 167 -10.61 -2.57 19.67
C PHE A 167 -12.10 -2.40 19.40
N THR A 168 -12.66 -1.19 19.51
CA THR A 168 -14.10 -0.94 19.32
C THR A 168 -14.51 -1.11 17.86
N ASP A 169 -15.80 -1.28 17.62
CA ASP A 169 -16.39 -1.41 16.29
C ASP A 169 -16.24 -0.12 15.48
N GLU A 170 -16.36 1.01 16.16
CA GLU A 170 -16.23 2.34 15.58
C GLU A 170 -14.81 2.56 15.03
N VAL A 171 -13.79 2.29 15.84
CA VAL A 171 -12.37 2.43 15.43
C VAL A 171 -11.97 1.37 14.39
N PHE A 172 -12.52 0.16 14.47
CA PHE A 172 -12.32 -0.85 13.45
C PHE A 172 -12.90 -0.44 12.10
N ALA A 173 -14.15 0.01 12.06
CA ALA A 173 -14.81 0.35 10.81
C ALA A 173 -14.24 1.64 10.18
N GLN A 174 -13.87 2.62 11.00
CA GLN A 174 -13.30 3.88 10.53
C GLN A 174 -11.99 3.68 9.74
N GLN A 175 -11.24 2.60 9.98
CA GLN A 175 -10.04 2.26 9.21
C GLN A 175 -10.31 2.03 7.71
N PHE A 176 -11.52 1.62 7.31
CA PHE A 176 -11.88 1.45 5.90
C PHE A 176 -12.24 2.76 5.20
N PHE A 177 -12.36 3.86 5.95
CA PHE A 177 -12.60 5.21 5.43
C PHE A 177 -11.36 6.10 5.50
N THR A 178 -10.57 5.99 6.57
CA THR A 178 -9.44 6.89 6.82
C THR A 178 -8.17 6.17 7.28
N GLY A 179 -8.16 4.84 7.28
CA GLY A 179 -6.95 4.06 7.55
C GLY A 179 -6.04 3.92 6.32
N PRO A 180 -5.07 2.99 6.35
CA PRO A 180 -4.08 2.84 5.27
C PRO A 180 -4.65 2.16 4.00
N ASN A 181 -5.84 1.56 4.07
CA ASN A 181 -6.57 1.05 2.90
C ASN A 181 -7.98 1.65 2.83
N PRO A 182 -8.10 2.93 2.45
CA PRO A 182 -9.39 3.60 2.38
C PRO A 182 -10.07 3.41 1.01
N THR A 183 -9.57 2.53 0.13
CA THR A 183 -9.95 2.54 -1.31
C THR A 183 -10.71 1.30 -1.77
N THR A 184 -11.04 0.37 -0.89
CA THR A 184 -11.54 -0.95 -1.31
C THR A 184 -12.91 -1.33 -0.74
N ILE A 185 -13.40 -0.62 0.28
CA ILE A 185 -14.78 -0.79 0.73
C ILE A 185 -15.74 -0.35 -0.38
N THR A 186 -16.76 -1.17 -0.64
CA THR A 186 -17.72 -0.97 -1.73
C THR A 186 -19.15 -1.19 -1.26
N LEU A 187 -20.13 -0.62 -1.96
CA LEU A 187 -21.53 -0.87 -1.71
C LEU A 187 -21.82 -2.38 -1.89
N ALA A 188 -22.47 -2.98 -0.89
CA ALA A 188 -22.81 -4.39 -0.93
C ALA A 188 -23.85 -4.64 -2.03
N ASN A 189 -23.50 -5.52 -2.98
CA ASN A 189 -24.42 -5.97 -4.01
C ASN A 189 -25.53 -6.87 -3.45
N ASP A 190 -26.57 -7.10 -4.25
CA ASP A 190 -27.72 -7.93 -3.87
C ASP A 190 -27.32 -9.37 -3.49
N THR A 191 -26.26 -9.90 -4.09
CA THR A 191 -25.72 -11.24 -3.76
C THR A 191 -25.24 -11.30 -2.32
N TRP A 192 -24.43 -10.33 -1.89
CA TRP A 192 -23.94 -10.26 -0.52
C TRP A 192 -25.07 -10.02 0.49
N VAL A 193 -25.93 -9.03 0.22
CA VAL A 193 -27.06 -8.71 1.11
C VAL A 193 -27.99 -9.92 1.28
N SER A 194 -28.30 -10.63 0.18
CA SER A 194 -29.12 -11.84 0.23
C SER A 194 -28.44 -12.97 0.99
N ALA A 195 -27.15 -13.22 0.74
CA ALA A 195 -26.39 -14.27 1.42
C ALA A 195 -26.32 -14.04 2.94
N PHE A 196 -26.03 -12.82 3.39
CA PHE A 196 -26.03 -12.49 4.82
C PHE A 196 -27.45 -12.53 5.42
N THR A 197 -28.48 -12.16 4.66
CA THR A 197 -29.87 -12.27 5.11
C THR A 197 -30.27 -13.73 5.34
N ASP A 198 -29.93 -14.63 4.43
CA ASP A 198 -30.24 -16.05 4.57
C ASP A 198 -29.45 -16.71 5.70
N GLU A 199 -28.19 -16.34 5.88
CA GLU A 199 -27.38 -16.79 7.01
C GLU A 199 -27.94 -16.27 8.35
N ALA A 200 -28.42 -15.02 8.40
CA ALA A 200 -29.10 -14.48 9.58
C ALA A 200 -30.39 -15.26 9.91
N LYS A 201 -31.15 -15.71 8.90
CA LYS A 201 -32.31 -16.61 9.09
C LYS A 201 -31.85 -17.96 9.66
N ALA A 202 -30.81 -18.56 9.09
CA ALA A 202 -30.29 -19.85 9.52
C ALA A 202 -29.82 -19.82 10.99
N GLN A 203 -29.24 -18.71 11.44
CA GLN A 203 -28.82 -18.50 12.82
C GLN A 203 -29.93 -17.94 13.74
N ASN A 204 -31.17 -17.77 13.24
CA ASN A 204 -32.30 -17.18 13.98
C ASN A 204 -32.02 -15.77 14.56
N ASN A 205 -31.26 -14.94 13.83
CA ASN A 205 -30.87 -13.61 14.29
C ASN A 205 -31.93 -12.54 13.93
N ALA A 206 -32.98 -12.46 14.75
CA ALA A 206 -34.11 -11.56 14.52
C ALA A 206 -33.74 -10.07 14.45
N LYS A 207 -32.71 -9.63 15.21
CA LYS A 207 -32.26 -8.22 15.20
C LYS A 207 -31.65 -7.85 13.85
N MET A 208 -30.78 -8.70 13.31
CA MET A 208 -30.18 -8.47 11.99
C MET A 208 -31.22 -8.49 10.88
N LEU A 209 -32.17 -9.44 10.93
CA LEU A 209 -33.27 -9.50 9.96
C LEU A 209 -34.14 -8.25 9.97
N ALA A 210 -34.43 -7.71 11.16
CA ALA A 210 -35.17 -6.45 11.28
C ALA A 210 -34.41 -5.27 10.66
N LEU A 211 -33.08 -5.19 10.87
CA LEU A 211 -32.24 -4.15 10.26
C LEU A 211 -32.20 -4.30 8.74
N PHE A 212 -31.93 -5.50 8.21
CA PHE A 212 -31.89 -5.75 6.77
C PHE A 212 -33.22 -5.41 6.07
N GLY A 213 -34.36 -5.64 6.75
CA GLY A 213 -35.67 -5.30 6.21
C GLY A 213 -36.09 -3.83 6.34
N SER A 214 -35.40 -3.02 7.16
CA SER A 214 -35.80 -1.63 7.46
C SER A 214 -34.77 -0.57 7.07
N ALA A 215 -33.52 -0.96 6.80
CA ALA A 215 -32.48 -0.04 6.37
C ALA A 215 -32.85 0.63 5.03
N PRO A 216 -32.51 1.91 4.84
CA PRO A 216 -32.66 2.57 3.55
C PRO A 216 -31.87 1.84 2.44
N PRO A 217 -32.27 1.99 1.17
CA PRO A 217 -31.46 1.52 0.05
C PRO A 217 -30.04 2.10 0.09
N ASN A 218 -29.08 1.34 -0.44
CA ASN A 218 -27.67 1.76 -0.53
C ASN A 218 -27.04 2.13 0.83
N SER A 219 -27.40 1.38 1.88
CA SER A 219 -26.86 1.55 3.22
C SER A 219 -25.90 0.46 3.65
N PHE A 220 -25.80 -0.64 2.91
CA PHE A 220 -24.90 -1.74 3.24
C PHE A 220 -23.64 -1.68 2.40
N TYR A 221 -22.49 -1.84 3.04
CA TYR A 221 -21.17 -1.84 2.41
C TYR A 221 -20.45 -3.13 2.77
N VAL A 222 -19.54 -3.58 1.92
CA VAL A 222 -18.73 -4.78 2.12
C VAL A 222 -17.26 -4.46 1.93
N GLN A 223 -16.45 -4.99 2.85
CA GLN A 223 -15.02 -5.19 2.61
C GLN A 223 -14.85 -6.66 2.25
N ASP A 224 -14.49 -6.93 0.99
CA ASP A 224 -14.56 -8.26 0.40
C ASP A 224 -13.16 -8.77 0.03
N PHE A 225 -12.70 -9.81 0.72
CA PHE A 225 -11.46 -10.53 0.40
C PHE A 225 -11.72 -11.97 -0.06
N SER A 226 -12.97 -12.29 -0.44
CA SER A 226 -13.40 -13.65 -0.82
C SER A 226 -12.68 -14.20 -2.05
N ASP A 227 -12.12 -13.32 -2.88
CA ASP A 227 -11.46 -13.66 -4.13
C ASP A 227 -9.97 -14.01 -3.97
N PHE A 228 -9.40 -13.88 -2.77
CA PHE A 228 -7.97 -14.12 -2.52
C PHE A 228 -7.49 -15.45 -3.07
N ARG A 229 -8.24 -16.52 -2.81
CA ARG A 229 -7.90 -17.86 -3.32
C ARG A 229 -7.86 -17.88 -4.84
N ALA A 230 -8.86 -17.32 -5.51
CA ALA A 230 -8.90 -17.26 -6.97
C ALA A 230 -7.73 -16.45 -7.53
N ARG A 231 -7.44 -15.28 -6.95
CA ARG A 231 -6.35 -14.39 -7.37
C ARG A 231 -4.96 -14.97 -7.10
N MET A 232 -4.82 -15.81 -6.08
CA MET A 232 -3.60 -16.55 -5.74
C MET A 232 -3.47 -17.89 -6.50
N GLY A 233 -4.47 -18.29 -7.28
CA GLY A 233 -4.49 -19.60 -7.96
C GLY A 233 -4.72 -20.79 -7.02
N ALA A 234 -5.20 -20.56 -5.80
CA ALA A 234 -5.53 -21.57 -4.81
C ALA A 234 -6.94 -22.15 -5.04
N LYS A 235 -7.19 -23.37 -4.53
CA LYS A 235 -8.54 -23.95 -4.56
C LYS A 235 -9.46 -23.24 -3.56
N PRO A 236 -10.78 -23.15 -3.80
CA PRO A 236 -11.72 -22.47 -2.90
C PRO A 236 -11.71 -22.95 -1.44
N ASP A 237 -11.36 -24.22 -1.20
CA ASP A 237 -11.33 -24.83 0.13
C ASP A 237 -9.91 -24.99 0.72
N GLU A 238 -8.88 -24.55 -0.01
CA GLU A 238 -7.48 -24.64 0.39
C GLU A 238 -7.23 -23.85 1.68
N GLU A 239 -6.48 -24.45 2.60
CA GLU A 239 -5.98 -23.76 3.78
C GLU A 239 -4.79 -22.89 3.37
N LEU A 240 -4.87 -21.59 3.64
CA LEU A 240 -3.83 -20.64 3.30
C LEU A 240 -2.87 -20.56 4.49
N PHE A 241 -1.62 -20.97 4.30
CA PHE A 241 -0.61 -20.93 5.35
C PHE A 241 0.79 -20.70 4.79
N ASN A 242 1.73 -20.39 5.70
CA ASN A 242 3.16 -20.34 5.43
C ASN A 242 3.95 -20.93 6.61
N ASP A 243 4.84 -21.87 6.31
CA ASP A 243 5.72 -22.56 7.26
C ASP A 243 7.20 -22.57 6.85
N SER A 244 7.58 -21.73 5.88
CA SER A 244 8.89 -21.80 5.21
C SER A 244 10.11 -21.58 6.12
N ASP A 245 9.95 -20.85 7.23
CA ASP A 245 10.99 -20.58 8.24
C ASP A 245 10.76 -21.31 9.58
N GLY A 246 9.87 -22.31 9.61
CA GLY A 246 9.62 -23.17 10.78
C GLY A 246 8.65 -22.64 11.83
N ALA A 247 8.25 -21.37 11.78
CA ALA A 247 7.02 -20.93 12.47
C ALA A 247 5.78 -21.35 11.66
N MET A 248 4.56 -21.15 12.15
CA MET A 248 3.35 -21.39 11.34
C MET A 248 2.55 -20.10 11.31
N ARG A 249 2.11 -19.71 10.11
CA ARG A 249 1.19 -18.58 9.90
C ARG A 249 0.04 -19.02 9.04
N TYR A 250 -1.13 -18.46 9.30
CA TYR A 250 -2.35 -18.70 8.55
C TYR A 250 -2.82 -17.39 7.94
N GLY A 251 -3.10 -17.45 6.64
CA GLY A 251 -3.78 -16.40 5.90
C GLY A 251 -5.29 -16.63 5.94
N CYS A 252 -6.06 -15.58 5.64
CA CYS A 252 -7.50 -15.69 5.58
C CYS A 252 -8.08 -14.79 4.49
N ALA A 253 -9.22 -15.19 3.94
CA ALA A 253 -9.98 -14.49 2.92
C ALA A 253 -11.29 -13.95 3.53
N ALA A 254 -11.17 -12.99 4.45
CA ALA A 254 -12.31 -12.52 5.23
C ALA A 254 -13.33 -11.74 4.40
N VAL A 255 -14.57 -11.64 4.87
CA VAL A 255 -15.59 -10.75 4.31
C VAL A 255 -16.30 -10.05 5.46
N ALA A 256 -16.39 -8.72 5.43
CA ALA A 256 -17.05 -7.94 6.46
C ALA A 256 -18.20 -7.12 5.86
N LEU A 257 -19.40 -7.29 6.40
CA LEU A 257 -20.58 -6.50 6.06
C LEU A 257 -20.73 -5.35 7.06
N PHE A 258 -20.99 -4.15 6.55
CA PHE A 258 -21.18 -2.92 7.31
C PHE A 258 -22.52 -2.28 7.00
N TYR A 259 -23.05 -1.53 7.96
CA TYR A 259 -24.17 -0.60 7.80
C TYR A 259 -23.65 0.82 7.93
N LEU A 260 -23.81 1.62 6.88
CA LEU A 260 -23.57 3.06 6.91
C LEU A 260 -24.88 3.78 7.26
N THR A 261 -24.93 4.29 8.49
CA THR A 261 -26.08 5.06 9.00
C THR A 261 -26.23 6.38 8.23
N SER A 262 -27.43 6.96 8.24
CA SER A 262 -27.65 8.31 7.68
C SER A 262 -26.87 9.40 8.41
N ALA A 263 -26.42 9.12 9.64
CA ALA A 263 -25.55 9.97 10.43
C ALA A 263 -24.07 9.75 10.14
N GLY A 264 -23.71 8.99 9.09
CA GLY A 264 -22.33 8.83 8.64
C GLY A 264 -21.46 7.87 9.45
N LYS A 265 -22.03 7.15 10.41
CA LYS A 265 -21.32 6.09 11.15
C LYS A 265 -21.35 4.78 10.37
N LEU A 266 -20.17 4.26 10.04
CA LEU A 266 -19.98 2.93 9.47
C LEU A 266 -19.91 1.91 10.60
N HIS A 267 -20.86 0.97 10.65
CA HIS A 267 -20.98 0.00 11.74
C HIS A 267 -20.84 -1.44 11.22
N PRO A 268 -19.93 -2.27 11.75
CA PRO A 268 -19.74 -3.64 11.30
C PRO A 268 -20.85 -4.56 11.83
N LEU A 269 -21.48 -5.32 10.93
CA LEU A 269 -22.66 -6.15 11.23
C LEU A 269 -22.34 -7.64 11.25
N ALA A 270 -21.52 -8.11 10.31
CA ALA A 270 -21.22 -9.52 10.15
C ALA A 270 -19.83 -9.71 9.59
N ILE A 271 -19.16 -10.78 10.01
CA ILE A 271 -17.84 -11.16 9.51
C ILE A 271 -17.84 -12.64 9.18
N ILE A 272 -17.28 -12.95 8.02
CA ILE A 272 -16.81 -14.27 7.64
C ILE A 272 -15.29 -14.25 7.83
N PRO A 273 -14.70 -14.92 8.84
CA PRO A 273 -13.26 -14.86 9.07
C PRO A 273 -12.44 -15.42 7.90
N ASP A 274 -12.98 -16.41 7.19
CA ASP A 274 -12.37 -17.00 5.99
C ASP A 274 -13.44 -17.56 5.07
N TYR A 275 -13.62 -16.94 3.90
CA TYR A 275 -14.61 -17.33 2.92
C TYR A 275 -14.10 -18.45 2.01
N LYS A 276 -14.77 -19.60 2.07
CA LYS A 276 -14.38 -20.84 1.35
C LYS A 276 -15.32 -21.14 0.19
N GLY A 277 -15.57 -20.13 -0.65
CA GLY A 277 -16.40 -20.24 -1.86
C GLY A 277 -17.92 -20.18 -1.64
N SER A 278 -18.41 -20.40 -0.42
CA SER A 278 -19.83 -20.25 -0.06
C SER A 278 -20.04 -20.00 1.43
N MET A 279 -21.19 -19.42 1.81
CA MET A 279 -21.60 -19.28 3.22
C MET A 279 -21.59 -20.62 3.96
N ALA A 280 -22.13 -21.68 3.34
CA ALA A 280 -22.25 -23.00 3.96
C ALA A 280 -20.89 -23.68 4.25
N ALA A 281 -19.86 -23.37 3.46
CA ALA A 281 -18.51 -23.87 3.65
C ALA A 281 -17.67 -22.98 4.59
N SER A 282 -18.23 -21.85 5.04
CA SER A 282 -17.54 -20.83 5.82
C SER A 282 -18.14 -20.68 7.21
N VAL A 283 -17.48 -19.89 8.07
CA VAL A 283 -18.01 -19.53 9.39
C VAL A 283 -18.47 -18.08 9.33
N THR A 284 -19.73 -17.81 9.66
CA THR A 284 -20.25 -16.43 9.74
C THR A 284 -20.61 -16.09 11.17
N ILE A 285 -20.08 -14.98 11.68
CA ILE A 285 -20.46 -14.42 12.98
C ILE A 285 -21.14 -13.06 12.77
N PHE A 286 -22.27 -12.87 13.45
CA PHE A 286 -22.95 -11.58 13.50
C PHE A 286 -22.55 -10.81 14.76
N ASN A 287 -22.37 -9.49 14.61
CA ASN A 287 -22.17 -8.59 15.72
C ASN A 287 -23.39 -8.65 16.67
N LYS A 288 -23.13 -8.60 17.97
CA LYS A 288 -24.19 -8.48 18.98
C LYS A 288 -24.88 -7.10 18.91
N ARG A 289 -24.17 -6.10 18.38
CA ARG A 289 -24.63 -4.72 18.17
C ARG A 289 -25.11 -4.53 16.72
N THR A 290 -26.29 -3.97 16.56
CA THR A 290 -26.85 -3.57 15.25
C THR A 290 -26.89 -2.05 15.08
N ASP A 291 -26.64 -1.31 16.16
CA ASP A 291 -26.64 0.14 16.21
C ASP A 291 -25.30 0.59 16.86
N PRO A 292 -24.55 1.51 16.24
CA PRO A 292 -23.32 2.06 16.83
C PRO A 292 -23.56 2.78 18.17
N LEU A 293 -24.80 3.11 18.54
CA LEU A 293 -25.15 3.71 19.83
C LEU A 293 -25.45 2.66 20.93
N ASP A 294 -25.46 1.37 20.61
CA ASP A 294 -25.69 0.32 21.60
C ASP A 294 -24.48 0.17 22.53
N MET A 295 -24.64 0.63 23.78
CA MET A 295 -23.60 0.54 24.83
C MET A 295 -23.77 -0.68 25.74
N THR A 296 -24.72 -1.57 25.47
CA THR A 296 -25.03 -2.71 26.35
C THR A 296 -24.03 -3.87 26.22
N VAL A 297 -23.27 -3.91 25.12
CA VAL A 297 -22.27 -4.93 24.85
C VAL A 297 -20.89 -4.45 25.31
N ASN A 298 -20.26 -5.19 26.21
CA ASN A 298 -18.86 -4.96 26.58
C ASN A 298 -17.93 -5.47 25.45
N GLN A 299 -17.61 -4.59 24.51
CA GLN A 299 -16.76 -4.89 23.35
C GLN A 299 -15.37 -5.39 23.73
N ALA A 300 -14.81 -4.96 24.87
CA ALA A 300 -13.46 -5.34 25.29
C ALA A 300 -13.34 -6.85 25.55
N ASN A 301 -14.44 -7.46 26.04
CA ASN A 301 -14.52 -8.88 26.39
C ASN A 301 -15.26 -9.73 25.34
N ASP A 302 -15.62 -9.15 24.18
CA ASP A 302 -16.25 -9.89 23.09
C ASP A 302 -15.20 -10.59 22.21
N TRP A 303 -14.47 -11.53 22.79
CA TRP A 303 -13.33 -12.19 22.16
C TRP A 303 -13.66 -12.89 20.82
N PRO A 304 -14.80 -13.58 20.63
CA PRO A 304 -15.17 -14.12 19.32
C PRO A 304 -15.26 -13.03 18.24
N TRP A 305 -15.86 -11.89 18.58
CA TRP A 305 -16.00 -10.77 17.65
C TRP A 305 -14.68 -10.06 17.40
N ARG A 306 -13.85 -9.87 18.44
CA ARG A 306 -12.51 -9.30 18.31
C ARG A 306 -11.61 -10.16 17.42
N TYR A 307 -11.66 -11.49 17.58
CA TYR A 307 -10.93 -12.42 16.69
C TYR A 307 -11.38 -12.27 15.23
N ALA A 308 -12.70 -12.22 14.99
CA ALA A 308 -13.23 -12.03 13.64
C ALA A 308 -12.75 -10.71 13.01
N LYS A 309 -12.74 -9.61 13.78
CA LYS A 309 -12.16 -8.32 13.33
C LYS A 309 -10.67 -8.43 13.01
N THR A 310 -9.90 -9.18 13.81
CA THR A 310 -8.48 -9.45 13.53
C THR A 310 -8.29 -10.21 12.21
N CYS A 311 -9.16 -11.17 11.87
CA CYS A 311 -9.12 -11.82 10.55
C CYS A 311 -9.32 -10.80 9.42
N VAL A 312 -10.32 -9.91 9.54
CA VAL A 312 -10.56 -8.87 8.53
C VAL A 312 -9.35 -7.95 8.40
N LEU A 313 -8.76 -7.50 9.50
CA LEU A 313 -7.57 -6.63 9.46
C LEU A 313 -6.32 -7.35 8.93
N SER A 314 -6.23 -8.67 9.10
CA SER A 314 -5.16 -9.48 8.50
C SER A 314 -5.33 -9.65 6.99
N SER A 315 -6.55 -9.93 6.51
CA SER A 315 -6.85 -9.89 5.08
C SER A 315 -6.62 -8.51 4.49
N ASP A 316 -7.04 -7.46 5.21
CA ASP A 316 -6.86 -6.08 4.80
C ASP A 316 -5.38 -5.70 4.71
N TRP A 317 -4.54 -6.15 5.64
CA TRP A 317 -3.09 -5.99 5.55
C TRP A 317 -2.52 -6.61 4.27
N ALA A 318 -2.97 -7.82 3.91
CA ALA A 318 -2.47 -8.51 2.72
C ALA A 318 -2.85 -7.77 1.43
N LEU A 319 -4.11 -7.34 1.30
CA LEU A 319 -4.55 -6.57 0.14
C LEU A 319 -3.87 -5.19 0.11
N HIS A 320 -3.81 -4.52 1.26
CA HIS A 320 -3.20 -3.21 1.42
C HIS A 320 -1.73 -3.23 1.01
N GLU A 321 -0.88 -4.03 1.65
CA GLU A 321 0.56 -3.98 1.40
C GLU A 321 0.93 -4.55 0.03
N MET A 322 0.38 -5.70 -0.34
CA MET A 322 0.82 -6.41 -1.55
C MET A 322 0.20 -5.79 -2.81
N ILE A 323 -1.04 -5.30 -2.73
CA ILE A 323 -1.79 -4.86 -3.92
C ILE A 323 -1.96 -3.35 -3.93
N ILE A 324 -2.61 -2.76 -2.93
CA ILE A 324 -2.96 -1.33 -2.98
C ILE A 324 -1.72 -0.45 -2.87
N HIS A 325 -0.77 -0.81 -2.01
CA HIS A 325 0.49 -0.13 -1.83
C HIS A 325 1.50 -0.59 -2.88
N LEU A 326 2.09 -1.77 -2.74
CA LEU A 326 3.17 -2.24 -3.61
C LEU A 326 2.77 -2.30 -5.10
N ASN A 327 1.71 -3.04 -5.44
CA ASN A 327 1.37 -3.26 -6.85
C ASN A 327 0.84 -1.99 -7.53
N ASN A 328 -0.22 -1.42 -6.98
CA ASN A 328 -1.00 -0.34 -7.61
C ASN A 328 -0.31 1.03 -7.53
N THR A 329 0.75 1.17 -6.74
CA THR A 329 1.61 2.36 -6.75
C THR A 329 2.97 2.04 -7.34
N HIS A 330 3.88 1.45 -6.55
CA HIS A 330 5.27 1.22 -6.95
C HIS A 330 5.44 0.48 -8.28
N LEU A 331 4.84 -0.71 -8.42
CA LEU A 331 5.13 -1.56 -9.59
C LEU A 331 4.48 -1.01 -10.86
N VAL A 332 3.23 -0.54 -10.76
CA VAL A 332 2.54 0.12 -11.88
C VAL A 332 3.26 1.41 -12.31
N GLU A 333 3.70 2.23 -11.36
CA GLU A 333 4.45 3.47 -11.66
C GLU A 333 5.82 3.16 -12.28
N GLU A 334 6.53 2.12 -11.83
CA GLU A 334 7.79 1.71 -12.47
C GLU A 334 7.58 1.28 -13.92
N ALA A 335 6.48 0.60 -14.23
CA ALA A 335 6.15 0.27 -15.60
C ALA A 335 5.89 1.52 -16.45
N VAL A 336 5.15 2.50 -15.91
CA VAL A 336 4.96 3.82 -16.53
C VAL A 336 6.30 4.49 -16.81
N ILE A 337 7.20 4.54 -15.82
CA ILE A 337 8.52 5.17 -15.93
C ILE A 337 9.33 4.49 -17.03
N VAL A 338 9.49 3.17 -16.99
CA VAL A 338 10.30 2.44 -17.97
C VAL A 338 9.73 2.60 -19.38
N ALA A 339 8.41 2.47 -19.56
CA ALA A 339 7.78 2.65 -20.86
C ALA A 339 7.93 4.10 -21.38
N ALA A 340 7.74 5.10 -20.53
CA ALA A 340 7.86 6.50 -20.90
C ALA A 340 9.30 6.87 -21.26
N GLN A 341 10.30 6.41 -20.49
CA GLN A 341 11.72 6.61 -20.81
C GLN A 341 12.09 6.02 -22.18
N ARG A 342 11.47 4.91 -22.58
CA ARG A 342 11.72 4.24 -23.87
C ARG A 342 10.96 4.84 -25.05
N LYS A 343 9.83 5.51 -24.83
CA LYS A 343 8.91 5.93 -25.91
C LYS A 343 8.70 7.43 -26.05
N LEU A 344 8.92 8.20 -24.99
CA LEU A 344 8.76 9.63 -25.00
C LEU A 344 10.12 10.34 -25.00
N SER A 345 10.33 11.23 -25.96
CA SER A 345 11.50 12.10 -25.98
C SER A 345 11.54 13.00 -24.74
N PRO A 346 12.73 13.38 -24.23
CA PRO A 346 12.83 14.26 -23.05
C PRO A 346 12.14 15.62 -23.20
N SER A 347 11.98 16.10 -24.45
CA SER A 347 11.26 17.35 -24.76
C SER A 347 9.75 17.17 -24.90
N HIS A 348 9.24 15.94 -24.93
CA HIS A 348 7.82 15.67 -25.06
C HIS A 348 7.06 16.24 -23.85
N ILE A 349 5.94 16.92 -24.07
CA ILE A 349 5.22 17.62 -22.98
C ILE A 349 4.76 16.66 -21.89
N VAL A 350 4.23 15.50 -22.25
CA VAL A 350 3.85 14.44 -21.28
C VAL A 350 5.05 13.97 -20.46
N PHE A 351 6.21 13.76 -21.08
CA PHE A 351 7.41 13.36 -20.35
C PHE A 351 7.83 14.45 -19.34
N ARG A 352 7.83 15.73 -19.76
CA ARG A 352 8.16 16.86 -18.90
C ARG A 352 7.20 17.04 -17.71
N LEU A 353 5.91 16.69 -17.89
CA LEU A 353 4.93 16.76 -16.80
C LEU A 353 5.14 15.63 -15.79
N LEU A 354 5.53 14.44 -16.23
CA LEU A 354 5.63 13.25 -15.38
C LEU A 354 7.01 13.08 -14.71
N GLU A 355 8.11 13.44 -15.39
CA GLU A 355 9.47 13.24 -14.88
C GLU A 355 9.71 13.77 -13.45
N PRO A 356 9.17 14.94 -13.04
CA PRO A 356 9.32 15.42 -11.65
C PRO A 356 8.69 14.53 -10.57
N HIS A 357 7.85 13.56 -10.95
CA HIS A 357 7.13 12.65 -10.05
C HIS A 357 7.79 11.27 -9.93
N TRP A 358 8.93 11.04 -10.59
CA TRP A 358 9.60 9.73 -10.66
C TRP A 358 10.87 9.64 -9.82
N VAL A 359 11.16 10.67 -9.03
CA VAL A 359 12.40 10.78 -8.26
C VAL A 359 12.51 9.57 -7.30
N VAL A 360 13.65 8.87 -7.38
CA VAL A 360 14.07 7.70 -6.57
C VAL A 360 13.18 6.44 -6.65
N THR A 361 12.08 6.45 -7.39
CA THR A 361 11.14 5.32 -7.44
C THR A 361 11.79 4.03 -7.96
N LEU A 362 12.67 4.10 -8.97
CA LEU A 362 13.29 2.90 -9.57
C LEU A 362 14.28 2.24 -8.61
N SER A 363 15.12 3.03 -7.94
CA SER A 363 16.08 2.50 -6.96
C SER A 363 15.39 1.90 -5.73
N LEU A 364 14.30 2.52 -5.26
CA LEU A 364 13.47 1.99 -4.18
C LEU A 364 12.86 0.64 -4.53
N ASN A 365 12.22 0.54 -5.70
CA ASN A 365 11.58 -0.68 -6.14
C ASN A 365 12.59 -1.84 -6.32
N ALA A 366 13.78 -1.53 -6.83
CA ALA A 366 14.86 -2.51 -6.93
C ALA A 366 15.29 -3.05 -5.56
N LEU A 367 15.38 -2.18 -4.54
CA LEU A 367 15.66 -2.61 -3.17
C LEU A 367 14.50 -3.42 -2.59
N ALA A 368 13.26 -3.01 -2.84
CA ALA A 368 12.07 -3.72 -2.36
C ALA A 368 12.02 -5.16 -2.91
N ARG A 369 12.23 -5.34 -4.22
CA ARG A 369 12.34 -6.67 -4.85
C ARG A 369 13.48 -7.52 -4.28
N SER A 370 14.63 -6.89 -4.03
CA SER A 370 15.83 -7.61 -3.59
C SER A 370 15.80 -8.01 -2.12
N VAL A 371 15.06 -7.27 -1.28
CA VAL A 371 15.13 -7.45 0.16
C VAL A 371 13.78 -7.39 0.86
N LEU A 372 13.02 -6.32 0.72
CA LEU A 372 11.77 -6.12 1.47
C LEU A 372 10.80 -7.28 1.24
N ILE A 373 10.57 -7.65 -0.01
CA ILE A 373 9.57 -8.67 -0.34
C ILE A 373 10.03 -10.07 0.10
N PRO A 374 11.20 -10.58 -0.31
CA PRO A 374 11.63 -11.93 0.06
C PRO A 374 11.99 -12.08 1.56
N GLU A 375 12.58 -11.07 2.19
CA GLU A 375 13.15 -11.20 3.55
C GLU A 375 12.23 -10.65 4.65
N VAL A 376 11.22 -9.83 4.29
CA VAL A 376 10.28 -9.22 5.24
C VAL A 376 8.83 -9.62 4.95
N ILE A 377 8.30 -9.36 3.76
CA ILE A 377 6.88 -9.61 3.43
C ILE A 377 6.56 -11.10 3.41
N VAL A 378 7.32 -11.91 2.67
CA VAL A 378 7.09 -13.36 2.57
C VAL A 378 7.15 -14.04 3.95
N PRO A 379 8.13 -13.76 4.84
CA PRO A 379 8.21 -14.44 6.14
C PRO A 379 7.13 -14.07 7.18
N ILE A 380 6.42 -12.95 7.00
CA ILE A 380 5.33 -12.54 7.92
C ILE A 380 3.94 -12.76 7.35
N ALA A 381 3.83 -13.04 6.06
CA ALA A 381 2.55 -13.29 5.40
C ALA A 381 2.01 -14.69 5.73
N GLY A 382 0.68 -14.81 5.76
CA GLY A 382 -0.03 -16.07 5.94
C GLY A 382 -0.16 -16.90 4.66
N PHE A 383 0.61 -16.58 3.62
CA PHE A 383 0.51 -17.21 2.29
C PHE A 383 1.89 -17.69 1.83
N SER A 384 1.91 -18.77 1.05
CA SER A 384 3.15 -19.26 0.45
C SER A 384 3.73 -18.23 -0.55
N ALA A 385 5.05 -18.24 -0.76
CA ALA A 385 5.68 -17.34 -1.73
C ALA A 385 5.08 -17.46 -3.15
N PRO A 386 4.80 -18.68 -3.71
CA PRO A 386 4.11 -18.81 -4.98
C PRO A 386 2.76 -18.08 -5.04
N HIS A 387 1.94 -18.19 -3.98
CA HIS A 387 0.64 -17.51 -3.90
C HIS A 387 0.80 -16.00 -3.88
N ILE A 388 1.78 -15.47 -3.12
CA ILE A 388 2.07 -14.04 -3.04
C ILE A 388 2.48 -13.49 -4.41
N PHE A 389 3.42 -14.14 -5.09
CA PHE A 389 3.88 -13.69 -6.41
C PHE A 389 2.78 -13.80 -7.48
N GLN A 390 1.95 -14.85 -7.43
CA GLN A 390 0.77 -14.96 -8.29
C GLN A 390 -0.22 -13.83 -8.02
N PHE A 391 -0.44 -13.46 -6.75
CA PHE A 391 -1.35 -12.38 -6.35
C PHE A 391 -0.92 -11.03 -6.91
N ILE A 392 0.38 -10.71 -6.78
CA ILE A 392 0.99 -9.48 -7.28
C ILE A 392 0.94 -9.45 -8.81
N ARG A 393 1.45 -10.49 -9.48
CA ARG A 393 1.50 -10.54 -10.96
C ARG A 393 0.11 -10.48 -11.59
N GLY A 394 -0.83 -11.25 -11.05
CA GLY A 394 -2.22 -11.23 -11.52
C GLY A 394 -2.85 -9.84 -11.38
N SER A 395 -2.60 -9.16 -10.26
CA SER A 395 -3.12 -7.80 -10.03
C SER A 395 -2.46 -6.76 -10.94
N PHE A 396 -1.15 -6.90 -11.21
CA PHE A 396 -0.44 -6.04 -12.14
C PHE A 396 -0.98 -6.15 -13.57
N THR A 397 -1.05 -7.36 -14.13
CA THR A 397 -1.50 -7.61 -15.51
C THR A 397 -2.93 -7.10 -15.73
N ASN A 398 -3.79 -7.27 -14.72
CA ASN A 398 -5.20 -6.90 -14.79
C ASN A 398 -5.51 -5.51 -14.20
N PHE A 399 -4.50 -4.68 -13.91
CA PHE A 399 -4.71 -3.34 -13.36
C PHE A 399 -5.62 -2.53 -14.29
N ASP A 400 -6.81 -2.19 -13.81
CA ASP A 400 -7.83 -1.51 -14.61
C ASP A 400 -7.64 0.00 -14.52
N TRP A 401 -6.87 0.52 -15.47
CA TRP A 401 -6.40 1.89 -15.49
C TRP A 401 -7.52 2.93 -15.40
N LYS A 402 -8.56 2.79 -16.22
CA LYS A 402 -9.64 3.78 -16.32
C LYS A 402 -10.65 3.66 -15.18
N SER A 403 -10.95 2.45 -14.73
CA SER A 403 -11.89 2.27 -13.60
C SER A 403 -11.35 2.85 -12.30
N LEU A 404 -10.02 2.91 -12.14
CA LEU A 404 -9.35 3.42 -10.95
C LEU A 404 -9.12 4.93 -10.96
N TYR A 405 -9.59 5.65 -11.98
CA TYR A 405 -9.65 7.12 -11.91
C TYR A 405 -10.54 7.52 -10.73
N VAL A 406 -10.07 8.43 -9.88
CA VAL A 406 -10.71 8.72 -8.58
C VAL A 406 -12.24 8.89 -8.65
N PRO A 407 -12.80 9.69 -9.58
CA PRO A 407 -14.25 9.83 -9.66
C PRO A 407 -14.96 8.53 -10.04
N ALA A 408 -14.40 7.77 -10.99
CA ALA A 408 -14.98 6.52 -11.46
C ALA A 408 -14.89 5.42 -10.38
N ASP A 409 -13.76 5.33 -9.68
CA ASP A 409 -13.56 4.41 -8.56
C ASP A 409 -14.60 4.67 -7.46
N LEU A 410 -14.71 5.92 -6.99
CA LEU A 410 -15.67 6.30 -5.96
C LEU A 410 -17.12 6.00 -6.35
N GLU A 411 -17.54 6.34 -7.57
CA GLU A 411 -18.88 6.04 -8.04
C GLU A 411 -19.13 4.53 -8.14
N SER A 412 -18.18 3.76 -8.68
CA SER A 412 -18.29 2.31 -8.82
C SER A 412 -18.40 1.60 -7.47
N ARG A 413 -17.75 2.16 -6.44
CA ARG A 413 -17.83 1.67 -5.05
C ARG A 413 -19.05 2.17 -4.29
N GLY A 414 -19.93 2.96 -4.93
CA GLY A 414 -21.17 3.45 -4.36
C GLY A 414 -21.02 4.68 -3.46
N PHE A 415 -20.07 5.55 -3.81
CA PHE A 415 -19.86 6.87 -3.21
C PHE A 415 -20.07 7.96 -4.28
N PRO A 416 -21.31 8.44 -4.48
CA PRO A 416 -21.60 9.44 -5.51
C PRO A 416 -20.86 10.75 -5.25
N ILE A 417 -20.18 11.28 -6.27
CA ILE A 417 -19.32 12.47 -6.16
C ILE A 417 -20.11 13.70 -5.67
N ASP A 418 -21.34 13.87 -6.14
CA ASP A 418 -22.23 14.96 -5.76
C ASP A 418 -22.72 14.88 -4.30
N GLN A 419 -22.53 13.74 -3.64
CA GLN A 419 -22.97 13.49 -2.26
C GLN A 419 -21.83 13.37 -1.25
N LEU A 420 -20.56 13.38 -1.67
CA LEU A 420 -19.40 13.18 -0.77
C LEU A 420 -19.38 14.16 0.42
N ASN A 421 -19.88 15.38 0.24
CA ASN A 421 -19.97 16.40 1.29
C ASN A 421 -21.29 16.37 2.10
N SER A 422 -22.14 15.36 1.89
CA SER A 422 -23.37 15.18 2.68
C SER A 422 -23.05 14.64 4.08
N PRO A 423 -23.97 14.80 5.06
CA PRO A 423 -23.81 14.21 6.39
C PRO A 423 -23.59 12.69 6.40
N LYS A 424 -23.97 11.96 5.35
CA LYS A 424 -23.78 10.51 5.28
C LYS A 424 -22.31 10.09 5.06
N PHE A 425 -21.50 10.94 4.43
CA PHE A 425 -20.12 10.59 4.05
C PHE A 425 -19.07 11.46 4.73
N HIS A 426 -19.46 12.28 5.72
CA HIS A 426 -18.53 13.19 6.40
C HIS A 426 -17.35 12.47 7.07
N ASN A 427 -17.55 11.23 7.54
CA ASN A 427 -16.50 10.38 8.12
C ASN A 427 -15.55 9.76 7.09
N TYR A 428 -15.80 9.92 5.79
CA TYR A 428 -14.96 9.41 4.71
C TYR A 428 -14.06 10.50 4.13
N ALA A 429 -13.21 11.08 4.98
CA ALA A 429 -12.34 12.19 4.59
C ALA A 429 -11.43 11.87 3.39
N TYR A 430 -10.91 10.63 3.27
CA TYR A 430 -10.15 10.21 2.08
C TYR A 430 -10.92 10.50 0.80
N ALA A 431 -12.16 10.01 0.68
CA ALA A 431 -12.95 10.16 -0.55
C ALA A 431 -13.20 11.64 -0.91
N ARG A 432 -13.46 12.47 0.10
CA ARG A 432 -13.68 13.92 -0.07
C ARG A 432 -12.40 14.61 -0.55
N ASP A 433 -11.30 14.37 0.15
CA ASP A 433 -10.03 15.05 -0.08
C ASP A 433 -9.37 14.57 -1.39
N ILE A 434 -9.40 13.26 -1.67
CA ILE A 434 -8.78 12.68 -2.87
C ILE A 434 -9.51 13.11 -4.14
N ASN A 435 -10.83 13.27 -4.11
CA ASN A 435 -11.61 13.77 -5.24
C ASN A 435 -11.29 15.24 -5.57
N ASP A 436 -11.17 16.08 -4.54
CA ASP A 436 -10.80 17.49 -4.71
C ASP A 436 -9.34 17.65 -5.18
N MET A 437 -8.43 16.79 -4.69
CA MET A 437 -7.06 16.72 -5.17
C MET A 437 -7.00 16.26 -6.64
N TRP A 438 -7.69 15.18 -7.00
CA TRP A 438 -7.79 14.71 -8.39
C TRP A 438 -8.30 15.81 -9.32
N THR A 439 -9.38 16.49 -8.94
CA THR A 439 -9.96 17.59 -9.72
C THR A 439 -8.95 18.74 -9.92
N THR A 440 -8.17 19.05 -8.88
CA THR A 440 -7.14 20.10 -8.93
C THR A 440 -5.96 19.71 -9.82
N LEU A 441 -5.49 18.46 -9.74
CA LEU A 441 -4.44 17.93 -10.61
C LEU A 441 -4.91 17.87 -12.06
N LYS A 442 -6.13 17.37 -12.31
CA LYS A 442 -6.73 17.33 -13.66
C LYS A 442 -6.81 18.73 -14.27
N LYS A 443 -7.20 19.73 -13.49
CA LYS A 443 -7.22 21.14 -13.94
C LYS A 443 -5.83 21.65 -14.33
N PHE A 444 -4.80 21.34 -13.54
CA PHE A 444 -3.42 21.69 -13.86
C PHE A 444 -2.97 21.03 -15.17
N VAL A 445 -3.16 19.71 -15.31
CA VAL A 445 -2.79 18.95 -16.50
C VAL A 445 -3.53 19.44 -17.75
N SER A 446 -4.86 19.64 -17.64
CA SER A 446 -5.70 20.21 -18.70
C SER A 446 -5.20 21.58 -19.15
N SER A 447 -4.84 22.46 -18.21
CA SER A 447 -4.33 23.81 -18.52
C SER A 447 -3.04 23.79 -19.33
N VAL A 448 -2.25 22.72 -19.25
CA VAL A 448 -1.04 22.54 -20.05
C VAL A 448 -1.37 21.85 -21.37
N LEU A 449 -1.99 20.66 -21.33
CA LEU A 449 -2.15 19.82 -22.51
C LEU A 449 -3.15 20.38 -23.54
N GLN A 450 -4.20 21.09 -23.11
CA GLN A 450 -5.17 21.70 -24.02
C GLN A 450 -4.69 23.03 -24.64
N ASP A 451 -3.47 23.49 -24.30
CA ASP A 451 -2.90 24.65 -24.99
C ASP A 451 -2.58 24.29 -26.45
N ALA A 452 -2.95 25.17 -27.37
CA ALA A 452 -2.80 24.96 -28.81
C ALA A 452 -1.33 24.79 -29.26
N GLN A 453 -0.36 25.17 -28.43
CA GLN A 453 1.07 24.88 -28.68
C GLN A 453 1.38 23.37 -28.60
N TYR A 454 0.64 22.59 -27.81
CA TYR A 454 0.88 21.15 -27.64
C TYR A 454 -0.18 20.31 -28.34
N TYR A 455 -1.45 20.42 -27.93
CA TYR A 455 -2.55 19.66 -28.53
C TYR A 455 -3.76 20.56 -28.80
N PRO A 456 -3.84 21.18 -30.00
CA PRO A 456 -4.96 22.06 -30.35
C PRO A 456 -6.30 21.33 -30.50
N ASP A 457 -6.28 20.01 -30.76
CA ASP A 457 -7.47 19.18 -30.95
C ASP A 457 -7.15 17.68 -30.75
N ASP A 458 -8.20 16.84 -30.74
CA ASP A 458 -8.06 15.39 -30.63
C ASP A 458 -7.24 14.78 -31.79
N ALA A 459 -7.31 15.37 -32.99
CA ALA A 459 -6.57 14.86 -34.14
C ALA A 459 -5.05 14.94 -33.92
N SER A 460 -4.58 15.97 -33.21
CA SER A 460 -3.17 16.10 -32.83
C SER A 460 -2.70 15.01 -31.86
N VAL A 461 -3.55 14.58 -30.92
CA VAL A 461 -3.26 13.45 -30.01
C VAL A 461 -3.26 12.13 -30.76
N ALA A 462 -4.28 11.90 -31.60
CA ALA A 462 -4.36 10.69 -32.42
C ALA A 462 -3.17 10.55 -33.40
N ALA A 463 -2.60 11.68 -33.85
CA ALA A 463 -1.41 11.70 -34.70
C ALA A 463 -0.08 11.56 -33.94
N ASP A 464 -0.10 11.62 -32.60
CA ASP A 464 1.11 11.53 -31.78
C ASP A 464 1.62 10.09 -31.67
N THR A 465 2.58 9.75 -32.52
CA THR A 465 3.18 8.42 -32.57
C THR A 465 3.92 8.02 -31.29
N GLN A 466 4.39 8.98 -30.48
CA GLN A 466 5.09 8.66 -29.22
C GLN A 466 4.10 8.21 -28.15
N ILE A 467 2.93 8.86 -28.07
CA ILE A 467 1.84 8.43 -27.19
C ILE A 467 1.29 7.06 -27.59
N GLN A 468 1.08 6.81 -28.89
CA GLN A 468 0.62 5.49 -29.34
C GLN A 468 1.66 4.41 -29.03
N ALA A 469 2.95 4.67 -29.30
CA ALA A 469 4.02 3.74 -28.99
C ALA A 469 4.19 3.50 -27.48
N TRP A 470 3.88 4.48 -26.64
CA TRP A 470 3.85 4.32 -25.19
C TRP A 470 2.71 3.39 -24.74
N CYS A 471 1.50 3.55 -25.29
CA CYS A 471 0.39 2.63 -25.03
C CYS A 471 0.70 1.19 -25.46
N ASP A 472 1.30 1.02 -26.64
CA ASP A 472 1.74 -0.27 -27.15
C ASP A 472 2.79 -0.92 -26.23
N GLU A 473 3.76 -0.15 -25.72
CA GLU A 473 4.79 -0.65 -24.81
C GLU A 473 4.21 -1.11 -23.46
N MET A 474 3.23 -0.36 -22.92
CA MET A 474 2.53 -0.73 -21.69
C MET A 474 1.74 -2.04 -21.83
N ARG A 475 1.15 -2.29 -23.00
CA ARG A 475 0.38 -3.53 -23.25
C ARG A 475 1.23 -4.71 -23.71
N SER A 476 2.37 -4.45 -24.35
CA SER A 476 3.21 -5.48 -24.97
C SER A 476 3.70 -6.52 -23.96
N GLY A 477 3.62 -7.81 -24.32
CA GLY A 477 4.20 -8.90 -23.51
C GLY A 477 5.74 -8.92 -23.48
N MET A 478 6.39 -8.13 -24.35
CA MET A 478 7.83 -7.83 -24.30
C MET A 478 8.12 -6.49 -23.59
N GLY A 479 7.07 -5.78 -23.18
CA GLY A 479 7.09 -4.55 -22.40
C GLY A 479 6.44 -4.77 -21.03
N ALA A 480 5.50 -3.92 -20.65
CA ALA A 480 4.88 -4.04 -19.33
C ALA A 480 3.85 -5.17 -19.22
N GLY A 481 3.18 -5.56 -20.30
CA GLY A 481 2.21 -6.67 -20.30
C GLY A 481 0.92 -6.38 -19.51
N MET A 482 0.53 -5.12 -19.38
CA MET A 482 -0.72 -4.71 -18.73
C MET A 482 -1.88 -4.80 -19.73
N THR A 483 -2.70 -5.85 -19.65
CA THR A 483 -3.71 -6.15 -20.67
C THR A 483 -4.89 -5.17 -20.67
N ASN A 484 -5.14 -4.53 -19.53
CA ASN A 484 -6.23 -3.57 -19.34
C ASN A 484 -5.77 -2.10 -19.49
N PHE A 485 -4.50 -1.84 -19.79
CA PHE A 485 -4.03 -0.49 -20.14
C PHE A 485 -4.67 -0.03 -21.46
N PRO A 486 -5.03 1.25 -21.67
CA PRO A 486 -5.67 1.71 -22.90
C PRO A 486 -4.92 1.29 -24.18
N GLU A 487 -5.65 0.78 -25.18
CA GLU A 487 -5.08 0.39 -26.49
C GLU A 487 -4.50 1.58 -27.25
N SER A 488 -5.18 2.72 -27.16
CA SER A 488 -4.75 3.98 -27.75
C SER A 488 -5.36 5.12 -26.95
N ILE A 489 -4.72 6.29 -27.04
CA ILE A 489 -5.23 7.55 -26.51
C ILE A 489 -5.37 8.48 -27.71
N THR A 490 -6.60 8.90 -28.01
CA THR A 490 -6.90 9.63 -29.26
C THR A 490 -7.60 10.96 -29.04
N THR A 491 -7.95 11.29 -27.79
CA THR A 491 -8.57 12.55 -27.42
C THR A 491 -7.69 13.29 -26.41
N VAL A 492 -7.79 14.63 -26.40
CA VAL A 492 -7.07 15.45 -25.41
C VAL A 492 -7.57 15.13 -24.01
N ASP A 493 -8.86 14.88 -23.84
CA ASP A 493 -9.45 14.54 -22.54
C ASP A 493 -8.94 13.20 -22.00
N ASP A 494 -8.85 12.15 -22.84
CA ASP A 494 -8.26 10.87 -22.45
C ASP A 494 -6.78 11.03 -22.07
N LEU A 495 -6.03 11.89 -22.77
CA LEU A 495 -4.62 12.15 -22.46
C LEU A 495 -4.47 12.90 -21.13
N VAL A 496 -5.33 13.89 -20.88
CA VAL A 496 -5.40 14.61 -19.61
C VAL A 496 -5.67 13.65 -18.46
N ASP A 497 -6.65 12.76 -18.61
CA ASP A 497 -6.97 11.77 -17.58
C ASP A 497 -5.83 10.76 -17.36
N MET A 498 -5.20 10.28 -18.43
CA MET A 498 -4.04 9.39 -18.36
C MET A 498 -2.88 10.03 -17.57
N VAL A 499 -2.51 11.27 -17.90
CA VAL A 499 -1.42 12.00 -17.22
C VAL A 499 -1.80 12.35 -15.78
N THR A 500 -3.06 12.69 -15.53
CA THR A 500 -3.57 12.92 -14.17
C THR A 500 -3.46 11.66 -13.33
N MET A 501 -3.78 10.49 -13.89
CA MET A 501 -3.67 9.21 -13.20
C MET A 501 -2.22 8.88 -12.81
N CYS A 502 -1.26 9.08 -13.70
CA CYS A 502 0.16 8.88 -13.38
C CYS A 502 0.59 9.77 -12.20
N ILE A 503 0.29 11.07 -12.25
CA ILE A 503 0.61 12.00 -11.14
C ILE A 503 -0.12 11.58 -9.86
N HIS A 504 -1.38 11.16 -9.97
CA HIS A 504 -2.19 10.70 -8.84
C HIS A 504 -1.58 9.46 -8.16
N ILE A 505 -1.15 8.46 -8.95
CA ILE A 505 -0.49 7.25 -8.44
C ILE A 505 0.79 7.64 -7.69
N ALA A 506 1.66 8.41 -8.35
CA ALA A 506 2.98 8.75 -7.82
C ALA A 506 2.93 9.62 -6.55
N ALA A 507 1.91 10.47 -6.39
CA ALA A 507 1.84 11.45 -5.32
C ALA A 507 0.69 11.16 -4.33
N PRO A 508 -0.55 11.63 -4.55
CA PRO A 508 -1.61 11.58 -3.55
C PRO A 508 -2.04 10.15 -3.18
N GLN A 509 -2.09 9.20 -4.13
CA GLN A 509 -2.51 7.83 -3.84
C GLN A 509 -1.49 7.10 -2.97
N HIS A 510 -0.22 7.10 -3.38
CA HIS A 510 0.88 6.54 -2.58
C HIS A 510 0.89 7.16 -1.17
N THR A 511 0.76 8.49 -1.08
CA THR A 511 0.73 9.16 0.22
C THR A 511 -0.44 8.66 1.09
N ALA A 512 -1.65 8.61 0.55
CA ALA A 512 -2.83 8.20 1.30
C ALA A 512 -2.74 6.78 1.88
N VAL A 513 -2.10 5.85 1.14
CA VAL A 513 -2.00 4.44 1.54
C VAL A 513 -0.72 4.08 2.29
N ASN A 514 0.24 5.01 2.38
CA ASN A 514 1.52 4.77 3.02
C ASN A 514 1.66 5.44 4.40
N TYR A 515 1.36 6.74 4.54
CA TYR A 515 1.79 7.51 5.72
C TYR A 515 1.04 7.17 7.01
N LEU A 516 -0.13 6.53 6.94
CA LEU A 516 -0.87 6.05 8.11
C LEU A 516 -0.48 4.64 8.58
N GLN A 517 0.41 3.93 7.87
CA GLN A 517 0.88 2.62 8.30
C GLN A 517 1.51 2.68 9.70
N GLN A 518 2.28 3.73 10.00
CA GLN A 518 2.92 3.90 11.31
C GLN A 518 1.88 3.86 12.44
N TYR A 519 0.79 4.60 12.29
CA TYR A 519 -0.23 4.70 13.33
C TYR A 519 -1.00 3.38 13.51
N TYR A 520 -1.35 2.71 12.41
CA TYR A 520 -2.26 1.55 12.43
C TYR A 520 -1.56 0.19 12.55
N GLN A 521 -0.30 0.05 12.14
CA GLN A 521 0.37 -1.26 12.03
C GLN A 521 1.49 -1.47 13.05
N THR A 522 2.10 -0.41 13.61
CA THR A 522 3.19 -0.58 14.60
C THR A 522 2.71 -1.21 15.91
N PHE A 523 1.42 -1.08 16.23
CA PHE A 523 0.75 -1.89 17.24
C PHE A 523 0.16 -3.15 16.59
N VAL A 524 0.98 -4.20 16.47
CA VAL A 524 0.67 -5.48 15.80
C VAL A 524 -0.71 -6.06 16.15
N PRO A 525 -1.21 -6.00 17.41
CA PRO A 525 -2.55 -6.52 17.71
C PRO A 525 -3.71 -5.81 17.01
N ASN A 526 -3.53 -4.57 16.52
CA ASN A 526 -4.53 -3.90 15.69
C ASN A 526 -4.59 -4.57 14.32
N LYS A 527 -3.48 -4.56 13.56
CA LYS A 527 -3.45 -5.00 12.15
C LYS A 527 -2.30 -5.98 11.90
N PRO A 528 -2.42 -7.25 12.35
CA PRO A 528 -1.38 -8.25 12.14
C PRO A 528 -1.37 -8.75 10.69
N SER A 529 -0.20 -9.08 10.13
CA SER A 529 -0.09 -9.56 8.74
C SER A 529 -0.58 -10.99 8.52
N ALA A 530 -0.67 -11.78 9.59
CA ALA A 530 -1.14 -13.16 9.58
C ALA A 530 -1.56 -13.62 10.99
N LEU A 531 -2.22 -14.77 11.05
CA LEU A 531 -2.60 -15.43 12.31
C LEU A 531 -1.62 -16.56 12.66
N PHE A 532 -1.42 -16.84 13.95
CA PHE A 532 -0.47 -17.84 14.45
C PHE A 532 -1.15 -19.09 15.04
N SER A 533 -2.47 -19.20 14.86
CA SER A 533 -3.27 -20.36 15.22
C SER A 533 -4.25 -20.70 14.09
N PRO A 534 -4.63 -21.99 13.93
CA PRO A 534 -5.60 -22.40 12.92
C PRO A 534 -6.93 -21.66 13.06
N LEU A 535 -7.56 -21.34 11.93
CA LEU A 535 -8.85 -20.67 11.90
C LEU A 535 -9.98 -21.54 12.46
N PRO A 536 -11.05 -20.93 13.01
CA PRO A 536 -12.21 -21.67 13.50
C PRO A 536 -12.91 -22.42 12.36
N LYS A 537 -13.24 -23.69 12.60
CA LYS A 537 -13.91 -24.57 11.63
C LYS A 537 -15.44 -24.56 11.77
N SER A 538 -15.97 -23.92 12.80
CA SER A 538 -17.41 -23.80 13.02
C SER A 538 -17.75 -22.57 13.87
N ILE A 539 -18.97 -22.07 13.73
CA ILE A 539 -19.48 -20.97 14.57
C ILE A 539 -19.48 -21.33 16.06
N ALA A 540 -19.79 -22.60 16.40
CA ALA A 540 -19.78 -23.07 17.78
C ALA A 540 -18.39 -23.09 18.41
N GLN A 541 -17.33 -23.26 17.61
CA GLN A 541 -15.95 -23.12 18.06
C GLN A 541 -15.60 -21.65 18.28
N LEU A 542 -15.85 -20.79 17.28
CA LEU A 542 -15.54 -19.36 17.35
C LEU A 542 -16.25 -18.68 18.54
N GLN A 543 -17.52 -18.99 18.78
CA GLN A 543 -18.30 -18.42 19.89
C GLN A 543 -17.72 -18.73 21.29
N LYS A 544 -16.85 -19.73 21.41
CA LYS A 544 -16.18 -20.09 22.68
C LYS A 544 -14.82 -19.41 22.85
N TYR A 545 -14.35 -18.67 21.86
CA TYR A 545 -13.06 -18.01 21.94
C TYR A 545 -13.02 -17.04 23.13
N THR A 546 -11.85 -17.02 23.75
CA THR A 546 -11.50 -16.21 24.92
C THR A 546 -10.32 -15.30 24.56
N GLU A 547 -9.88 -14.50 25.52
CA GLU A 547 -8.64 -13.71 25.38
C GLU A 547 -7.45 -14.58 24.99
N SER A 548 -7.34 -15.78 25.57
CA SER A 548 -6.23 -16.69 25.29
C SER A 548 -6.19 -17.15 23.83
N ASP A 549 -7.35 -17.33 23.20
CA ASP A 549 -7.44 -17.76 21.79
C ASP A 549 -6.99 -16.63 20.84
N LEU A 550 -7.41 -15.39 21.12
CA LEU A 550 -6.94 -14.22 20.38
C LEU A 550 -5.43 -13.98 20.59
N MET A 551 -4.96 -14.08 21.83
CA MET A 551 -3.53 -13.94 22.13
C MET A 551 -2.68 -15.02 21.44
N ALA A 552 -3.17 -16.26 21.36
CA ALA A 552 -2.51 -17.34 20.64
C ALA A 552 -2.49 -17.14 19.12
N ALA A 553 -3.42 -16.35 18.57
CA ALA A 553 -3.46 -16.01 17.16
C ALA A 553 -2.45 -14.90 16.77
N LEU A 554 -1.82 -14.25 17.76
CA LEU A 554 -0.81 -13.20 17.55
C LEU A 554 0.62 -13.78 17.59
N PRO A 555 1.64 -13.09 17.02
CA PRO A 555 3.02 -13.56 16.94
C PRO A 555 3.80 -13.53 18.28
N LEU A 556 3.15 -13.77 19.42
CA LEU A 556 3.79 -13.65 20.75
C LEU A 556 4.96 -14.64 20.94
N ASN A 557 4.82 -15.86 20.40
CA ASN A 557 5.88 -16.88 20.42
C ASN A 557 6.81 -16.80 19.19
N ALA A 558 6.53 -15.88 18.26
CA ALA A 558 7.22 -15.70 16.99
C ALA A 558 7.92 -14.34 16.97
N LYS A 559 8.91 -14.16 17.87
CA LYS A 559 9.56 -12.86 18.14
C LYS A 559 10.12 -12.18 16.88
N ARG A 560 10.62 -12.96 15.90
CA ARG A 560 11.08 -12.45 14.59
C ARG A 560 9.93 -11.81 13.82
N GLN A 561 8.82 -12.52 13.67
CA GLN A 561 7.65 -12.07 12.92
C GLN A 561 7.01 -10.86 13.61
N TRP A 562 6.93 -10.85 14.94
CA TRP A 562 6.48 -9.67 15.68
C TRP A 562 7.34 -8.44 15.35
N LEU A 563 8.68 -8.59 15.38
CA LEU A 563 9.59 -7.50 15.08
C LEU A 563 9.43 -7.01 13.65
N LEU A 564 9.38 -7.92 12.66
CA LEU A 564 9.22 -7.59 11.25
C LEU A 564 7.89 -6.88 10.98
N MET A 565 6.77 -7.38 11.53
CA MET A 565 5.45 -6.74 11.39
C MET A 565 5.46 -5.31 11.95
N ALA A 566 6.03 -5.12 13.13
CA ALA A 566 6.13 -3.79 13.72
C ALA A 566 7.13 -2.89 12.98
N GLN A 567 8.11 -3.46 12.29
CA GLN A 567 9.18 -2.71 11.61
C GLN A 567 8.73 -2.16 10.25
N ILE A 568 7.91 -2.87 9.49
CA ILE A 568 7.50 -2.48 8.12
C ILE A 568 7.12 -1.00 8.01
N PRO A 569 6.26 -0.45 8.89
CA PRO A 569 5.88 0.96 8.77
C PRO A 569 7.04 1.94 8.93
N TYR A 570 8.10 1.57 9.64
CA TYR A 570 9.31 2.39 9.74
C TYR A 570 10.20 2.30 8.50
N LEU A 571 10.08 1.21 7.74
CA LEU A 571 10.77 1.05 6.45
C LEU A 571 10.06 1.80 5.34
N LEU A 572 8.74 1.92 5.44
CA LEU A 572 7.86 2.42 4.38
C LEU A 572 7.35 3.83 4.62
N SER A 573 7.25 4.33 5.86
CA SER A 573 6.59 5.60 6.16
C SER A 573 7.54 6.65 6.74
N MET A 574 8.72 6.82 6.12
CA MET A 574 9.58 7.96 6.45
C MET A 574 8.87 9.28 6.13
N GLN A 575 8.98 10.25 7.05
CA GLN A 575 8.32 11.55 6.92
C GLN A 575 8.76 12.24 5.64
N VAL A 576 7.80 12.83 4.90
CA VAL A 576 8.09 13.62 3.69
C VAL A 576 9.05 14.74 4.03
N GLN A 577 10.11 14.91 3.25
CA GLN A 577 11.01 16.05 3.39
C GLN A 577 10.33 17.33 2.88
N GLU A 578 10.61 18.49 3.50
CA GLU A 578 9.94 19.75 3.17
C GLU A 578 10.07 20.16 1.68
N ASP A 579 11.10 19.69 0.99
CA ASP A 579 11.38 19.93 -0.42
C ASP A 579 10.84 18.87 -1.39
N GLU A 580 10.25 17.78 -0.89
CA GLU A 580 9.75 16.64 -1.67
C GLU A 580 8.20 16.53 -1.62
N ASN A 581 7.51 17.67 -1.61
CA ASN A 581 6.04 17.72 -1.57
C ASN A 581 5.41 18.43 -2.79
N ILE A 582 4.11 18.25 -2.97
CA ILE A 582 3.36 18.77 -4.12
C ILE A 582 3.32 20.31 -4.17
N VAL A 583 3.46 20.99 -3.02
CA VAL A 583 3.55 22.45 -2.96
C VAL A 583 4.87 22.93 -3.55
N THR A 584 5.98 22.26 -3.23
CA THR A 584 7.30 22.53 -3.82
C THR A 584 7.30 22.24 -5.33
N TYR A 585 6.66 21.15 -5.77
CA TYR A 585 6.45 20.90 -7.20
C TYR A 585 5.70 22.06 -7.88
N ALA A 586 4.58 22.50 -7.31
CA ALA A 586 3.80 23.61 -7.88
C ALA A 586 4.60 24.93 -7.91
N ALA A 587 5.41 25.20 -6.89
CA ALA A 587 6.31 26.34 -6.85
C ALA A 587 7.37 26.28 -7.96
N ASN A 588 8.01 25.13 -8.16
CA ASN A 588 8.97 24.92 -9.24
C ASN A 588 8.31 25.10 -10.62
N ALA A 589 7.18 24.44 -10.83
CA ALA A 589 6.38 24.56 -12.05
C ALA A 589 6.00 26.03 -12.34
N SER A 590 5.68 26.82 -11.32
CA SER A 590 5.29 28.24 -11.46
C SER A 590 6.36 29.15 -12.07
N THR A 591 7.62 28.69 -12.05
CA THR A 591 8.80 29.38 -12.57
C THR A 591 9.44 28.66 -13.77
N ASP A 592 8.75 27.67 -14.34
CA ASP A 592 9.22 26.95 -15.52
C ASP A 592 9.53 27.93 -16.68
N LYS A 593 10.52 27.57 -17.51
CA LYS A 593 10.92 28.37 -18.67
C LYS A 593 9.82 28.41 -19.73
N ASP A 594 8.98 27.38 -19.77
CA ASP A 594 7.79 27.31 -20.59
C ASP A 594 6.66 28.13 -19.94
N PRO A 595 6.19 29.21 -20.58
CA PRO A 595 5.20 30.10 -20.00
C PRO A 595 3.85 29.42 -19.74
N ILE A 596 3.51 28.34 -20.46
CA ILE A 596 2.26 27.59 -20.30
C ILE A 596 2.32 26.82 -18.97
N ILE A 597 3.40 26.05 -18.76
CA ILE A 597 3.65 25.33 -17.51
C ILE A 597 3.77 26.31 -16.33
N ALA A 598 4.47 27.43 -16.52
CA ALA A 598 4.58 28.48 -15.50
C ALA A 598 3.22 29.04 -15.07
N SER A 599 2.32 29.27 -16.03
CA SER A 599 0.96 29.73 -15.75
C SER A 599 0.14 28.69 -15.01
N ALA A 600 0.15 27.44 -15.49
CA ALA A 600 -0.54 26.33 -14.86
C ALA A 600 -0.02 26.07 -13.43
N GLY A 601 1.30 26.13 -13.22
CA GLY A 601 1.94 25.95 -11.92
C GLY A 601 1.55 27.03 -10.90
N ARG A 602 1.44 28.30 -11.32
CA ARG A 602 0.90 29.37 -10.46
C ARG A 602 -0.54 29.09 -10.05
N GLN A 603 -1.36 28.57 -10.97
CA GLN A 603 -2.74 28.23 -10.67
C GLN A 603 -2.83 27.02 -9.73
N LEU A 604 -2.00 25.99 -9.95
CA LEU A 604 -1.90 24.82 -9.07
C LEU A 604 -1.52 25.23 -7.64
N ALA A 605 -0.49 26.07 -7.48
CA ALA A 605 -0.08 26.58 -6.16
C ALA A 605 -1.23 27.33 -5.44
N ALA A 606 -1.99 28.15 -6.17
CA ALA A 606 -3.14 28.87 -5.62
C ALA A 606 -4.30 27.93 -5.23
N ASP A 607 -4.53 26.86 -5.99
CA ASP A 607 -5.59 25.89 -5.71
C ASP A 607 -5.21 24.95 -4.56
N LEU A 608 -3.96 24.47 -4.49
CA LEU A 608 -3.43 23.71 -3.34
C LEU A 608 -3.57 24.49 -2.03
N LYS A 609 -3.31 25.81 -2.04
CA LYS A 609 -3.53 26.66 -0.85
C LYS A 609 -4.98 26.67 -0.38
N LYS A 610 -5.95 26.58 -1.29
CA LYS A 610 -7.37 26.47 -0.92
C LYS A 610 -7.68 25.08 -0.38
N LEU A 611 -7.15 24.03 -1.01
CA LEU A 611 -7.34 22.64 -0.56
C LEU A 611 -6.81 22.42 0.86
N ALA A 612 -5.70 23.04 1.24
CA ALA A 612 -5.20 22.96 2.61
C ALA A 612 -6.25 23.36 3.67
N ALA A 613 -7.03 24.41 3.40
CA ALA A 613 -8.12 24.83 4.29
C ALA A 613 -9.33 23.88 4.23
N VAL A 614 -9.66 23.35 3.05
CA VAL A 614 -10.75 22.38 2.86
C VAL A 614 -10.46 21.09 3.60
N PHE A 615 -9.27 20.50 3.43
CA PHE A 615 -8.89 19.23 4.05
C PHE A 615 -8.82 19.35 5.56
N LEU A 616 -8.30 20.46 6.09
CA LEU A 616 -8.35 20.75 7.52
C LEU A 616 -9.78 20.80 8.06
N ALA A 617 -10.71 21.41 7.31
CA ALA A 617 -12.11 21.46 7.70
C ALA A 617 -12.77 20.08 7.63
N ASN A 618 -12.47 19.28 6.60
CA ASN A 618 -12.98 17.92 6.45
C ASN A 618 -12.50 17.01 7.60
N SER A 619 -11.21 17.08 7.93
CA SER A 619 -10.60 16.40 9.07
C SER A 619 -11.25 16.78 10.40
N SER A 620 -11.52 18.08 10.60
CA SER A 620 -12.18 18.58 11.82
C SER A 620 -13.65 18.16 11.94
N GLN A 621 -14.30 17.75 10.84
CA GLN A 621 -15.69 17.31 10.82
C GLN A 621 -15.87 15.81 11.13
N LEU A 622 -14.79 15.03 11.18
CA LEU A 622 -14.84 13.61 11.53
C LEU A 622 -15.47 13.39 12.92
N ASP A 623 -16.21 12.32 13.12
CA ASP A 623 -16.70 11.95 14.45
C ASP A 623 -15.53 11.55 15.38
N ASP A 624 -14.51 10.87 14.84
CA ASP A 624 -13.32 10.47 15.60
C ASP A 624 -12.27 11.58 15.64
N GLN A 625 -12.25 12.31 16.76
CA GLN A 625 -11.33 13.43 16.99
C GLN A 625 -9.97 13.02 17.57
N ASN A 626 -9.72 11.73 17.79
CA ASN A 626 -8.43 11.27 18.32
C ASN A 626 -7.38 11.05 17.21
N THR A 627 -7.82 10.85 15.98
CA THR A 627 -6.96 10.59 14.82
C THR A 627 -7.36 11.53 13.69
N PRO A 628 -6.72 12.71 13.56
CA PRO A 628 -6.99 13.59 12.42
C PRO A 628 -6.61 12.88 11.12
N TYR A 629 -7.32 13.20 10.04
CA TYR A 629 -6.92 12.82 8.69
C TYR A 629 -6.24 14.02 8.01
N ASP A 630 -4.92 13.98 7.93
CA ASP A 630 -4.10 15.08 7.39
C ASP A 630 -3.08 14.62 6.33
N VAL A 631 -3.06 13.33 5.99
CA VAL A 631 -2.10 12.76 5.04
C VAL A 631 -2.22 13.31 3.60
N LEU A 632 -3.39 13.84 3.23
CA LEU A 632 -3.58 14.50 1.94
C LEU A 632 -3.39 16.03 2.00
N ALA A 633 -3.10 16.60 3.18
CA ALA A 633 -2.78 18.02 3.30
C ALA A 633 -1.62 18.35 2.35
N PRO A 634 -1.72 19.39 1.48
CA PRO A 634 -0.71 19.64 0.45
C PRO A 634 0.74 19.74 0.95
N GLU A 635 0.96 20.24 2.16
CA GLU A 635 2.31 20.32 2.76
C GLU A 635 2.86 18.96 3.25
N GLN A 636 1.98 18.00 3.52
CA GLN A 636 2.33 16.61 3.88
C GLN A 636 2.33 15.66 2.68
N LEU A 637 1.87 16.11 1.52
CA LEU A 637 1.67 15.27 0.34
C LEU A 637 2.94 15.20 -0.49
N ALA A 638 3.59 14.03 -0.51
CA ALA A 638 4.79 13.81 -1.31
C ALA A 638 4.51 14.03 -2.80
N ASN A 639 5.43 14.65 -3.55
CA ASN A 639 5.25 14.82 -5.00
C ASN A 639 5.60 13.56 -5.81
N ALA A 640 6.18 12.54 -5.18
CA ALA A 640 6.63 11.30 -5.81
C ALA A 640 6.61 10.15 -4.79
N ILE A 641 6.87 8.93 -5.26
CA ILE A 641 7.12 7.76 -4.42
C ILE A 641 8.57 7.84 -3.92
N VAL A 642 8.74 8.32 -2.68
CA VAL A 642 10.06 8.65 -2.09
C VAL A 642 10.56 7.65 -1.04
N ILE A 643 9.78 6.62 -0.72
CA ILE A 643 10.13 5.63 0.31
C ILE A 643 9.61 4.24 -0.03
#